data_AF-C4FR95-F1
#
_entry.id   AF-C4FR95-F1
#
_cell.length_a   1.000
_cell.length_b   1.000
_cell.length_c   1.000
_cell.angle_alpha   90.00
_cell.angle_beta   90.00
_cell.angle_gamma   90.00
#
_symmetry.space_group_name_H-M   'P 1'
#
loop_
_entity.id
_entity.type
_entity.pdbx_description
1 polymer ?
#
loop_
_entity_poly.entity_id
_entity_poly.type
_entity_poly.pdbx_seq_one_letter_code
_entity_poly.pdbx_strand_id
1 'polypeptide(L)'
;MRGAPASGKSQWIHDNNLEAYTLEADHFRMLLRSPSLGEDGWYISQEDNGPAWELLLDCLEKRMSNGDFVVLDATHTTSKAVNAYKELLNKYKYTVYYYEPDTSLEECLARNAERTDYKRVPEQVIHRMHKVIKTTPLPKFCKKINSIDEINNYFTVDLTNQYERVRIIGDIHGCYTALQQAISPWDEKTLYIFCGDYLERGIENKEMMYEMMRLSTLPNTIMLEGNHERHIANFAFNTNLDRSKRFMKEVVAPIIKDMTKKEVESLQRELRLFYKSLRQCYPFSFHGKKYLVSHGGLSYVPNMTFIATSTFINGFGAYETDIAKIYDANYEKGMCQNFIQIHGHRGVPDGTYSFCLEGEVEFGGELKYIDITADAFTKSGIKNDVYDKDYMRHEYQNMTQHLIYTQNEDINILGNSKLVKVKKCSPNLYSLNFTSRVFHKRLWNESTVQARGLFVDRLTGDVKLRSYNKFFNLNERPETELNNLANTLSFPVEIRTKENGYLAILGVIKDELIFASKSTTEGMHVDLFKDLFQKLPEALQEEINELLKCNCCSMMFEVISQEDTHIIKYDQDHLYVLDMIQNTLDVNGKHIDVSFSRKRLAELDSILKKYDTQLISIVKTVQQVNTMDELTNIINKELNSHHESEGFVLVDSNGFMTKFKGPYYNTWKYRRNRILEPYQQNGKIPYENCKNEDDRKFADFLSTLEYDVVCKSTLLNIKAMMESKGLL
;
A
#
# COMPACT_ATOMS: atom_id res chain seq x y z
N MET A 1 37.49 -8.32 -7.38
CA MET A 1 38.83 -7.81 -7.78
C MET A 1 39.83 -8.96 -7.90
N ARG A 2 40.64 -8.95 -8.97
CA ARG A 2 41.71 -9.93 -9.22
C ARG A 2 43.05 -9.20 -9.40
N GLY A 3 44.12 -9.72 -8.82
CA GLY A 3 45.44 -9.06 -8.91
C GLY A 3 46.33 -9.32 -7.70
N ALA A 4 47.66 -9.30 -7.91
CA ALA A 4 48.64 -9.46 -6.84
C ALA A 4 48.55 -8.32 -5.80
N PRO A 5 49.10 -8.48 -4.59
CA PRO A 5 49.26 -7.36 -3.66
C PRO A 5 49.99 -6.18 -4.34
N ALA A 6 49.61 -4.95 -3.99
CA ALA A 6 50.13 -3.72 -4.59
C ALA A 6 49.88 -3.51 -6.11
N SER A 7 49.04 -4.33 -6.74
CA SER A 7 48.68 -4.16 -8.17
C SER A 7 47.68 -3.02 -8.45
N GLY A 8 47.38 -2.13 -7.49
CA GLY A 8 46.43 -1.03 -7.69
C GLY A 8 44.93 -1.37 -7.55
N LYS A 9 44.55 -2.57 -7.04
CA LYS A 9 43.14 -2.94 -6.82
C LYS A 9 42.39 -1.96 -5.92
N SER A 10 42.95 -1.67 -4.75
CA SER A 10 42.33 -0.77 -3.77
C SER A 10 42.25 0.66 -4.30
N GLN A 11 43.23 1.09 -5.11
CA GLN A 11 43.19 2.38 -5.79
C GLN A 11 42.04 2.43 -6.80
N TRP A 12 41.86 1.38 -7.61
CA TRP A 12 40.73 1.32 -8.55
C TRP A 12 39.37 1.33 -7.85
N ILE A 13 39.23 0.64 -6.70
CA ILE A 13 38.01 0.70 -5.88
C ILE A 13 37.74 2.15 -5.44
N HIS A 14 38.77 2.84 -4.94
CA HIS A 14 38.69 4.22 -4.47
C HIS A 14 38.36 5.20 -5.59
N ASP A 15 39.04 5.10 -6.73
CA ASP A 15 38.83 5.97 -7.89
C ASP A 15 37.42 5.85 -8.48
N ASN A 16 36.73 4.73 -8.21
CA ASN A 16 35.35 4.47 -8.65
C ASN A 16 34.31 4.60 -7.51
N ASN A 17 34.68 5.07 -6.33
CA ASN A 17 33.81 5.22 -5.14
C ASN A 17 33.11 3.91 -4.72
N LEU A 18 33.82 2.79 -4.75
CA LEU A 18 33.26 1.45 -4.51
C LEU A 18 33.51 0.91 -3.10
N GLU A 19 34.12 1.68 -2.20
CA GLU A 19 34.53 1.24 -0.87
C GLU A 19 33.35 0.77 -0.02
N ALA A 20 32.23 1.49 -0.05
CA ALA A 20 31.02 1.13 0.69
C ALA A 20 30.47 -0.25 0.27
N TYR A 21 30.69 -0.64 -0.98
CA TYR A 21 30.25 -1.90 -1.57
C TYR A 21 31.30 -3.02 -1.43
N THR A 22 32.48 -2.74 -0.89
CA THR A 22 33.61 -3.67 -0.85
C THR A 22 33.65 -4.49 0.44
N LEU A 23 33.89 -5.80 0.30
CA LEU A 23 34.36 -6.68 1.38
C LEU A 23 35.82 -7.08 1.08
N GLU A 24 36.74 -6.57 1.90
CA GLU A 24 38.18 -6.78 1.76
C GLU A 24 38.69 -7.79 2.79
N ALA A 25 39.32 -8.87 2.33
CA ALA A 25 39.78 -9.95 3.24
C ALA A 25 40.77 -9.46 4.32
N ASP A 26 41.67 -8.53 4.01
CA ASP A 26 42.62 -7.96 4.98
C ASP A 26 41.92 -7.12 6.05
N HIS A 27 40.81 -6.44 5.71
CA HIS A 27 40.02 -5.70 6.68
C HIS A 27 39.40 -6.64 7.72
N PHE A 28 38.85 -7.78 7.29
CA PHE A 28 38.30 -8.78 8.22
C PHE A 28 39.37 -9.39 9.14
N ARG A 29 40.60 -9.63 8.64
CA ARG A 29 41.72 -10.07 9.49
C ARG A 29 42.05 -9.02 10.56
N MET A 30 42.07 -7.75 10.17
CA MET A 30 42.38 -6.63 11.06
C MET A 30 41.29 -6.34 12.11
N LEU A 31 40.04 -6.75 11.86
CA LEU A 31 38.98 -6.71 12.87
C LEU A 31 39.19 -7.74 13.97
N LEU A 32 39.77 -8.90 13.64
CA LEU A 32 40.02 -9.99 14.59
C LEU A 32 41.34 -9.83 15.34
N ARG A 33 42.35 -9.23 14.70
CA ARG A 33 43.67 -9.04 15.31
C ARG A 33 44.33 -7.73 14.86
N SER A 34 44.94 -7.03 15.81
CA SER A 34 45.80 -5.88 15.55
C SER A 34 47.04 -6.29 14.73
N PRO A 35 47.81 -5.32 14.17
CA PRO A 35 49.05 -5.65 13.48
C PRO A 35 49.97 -6.48 14.38
N SER A 36 50.60 -7.50 13.81
CA SER A 36 51.52 -8.39 14.52
C SER A 36 52.97 -8.01 14.22
N LEU A 37 53.87 -8.22 15.19
CA LEU A 37 55.30 -7.94 15.03
C LEU A 37 56.00 -9.18 14.46
N GLY A 38 56.74 -9.01 13.36
CA GLY A 38 57.61 -10.02 12.75
C GLY A 38 59.09 -9.61 12.79
N GLU A 39 59.96 -10.43 12.20
CA GLU A 39 61.42 -10.20 12.18
C GLU A 39 61.82 -8.88 11.49
N ASP A 40 61.10 -8.51 10.43
CA ASP A 40 61.39 -7.34 9.58
C ASP A 40 60.36 -6.20 9.71
N GLY A 41 59.55 -6.21 10.79
CA GLY A 41 58.57 -5.17 11.09
C GLY A 41 57.15 -5.68 11.33
N TRP A 42 56.19 -4.76 11.32
CA TRP A 42 54.78 -5.08 11.54
C TRP A 42 54.15 -5.73 10.29
N TYR A 43 53.13 -6.57 10.47
CA TYR A 43 52.40 -7.22 9.37
C TYR A 43 50.95 -7.59 9.74
N ILE A 44 50.12 -7.89 8.74
CA ILE A 44 48.79 -8.48 8.91
C ILE A 44 48.93 -10.01 9.07
N SER A 45 48.65 -10.51 10.27
CA SER A 45 48.73 -11.95 10.56
C SER A 45 47.72 -12.77 9.77
N GLN A 46 48.13 -13.99 9.39
CA GLN A 46 47.31 -14.98 8.70
C GLN A 46 46.79 -16.07 9.65
N GLU A 47 47.08 -16.00 10.96
CA GLU A 47 46.65 -17.00 11.95
C GLU A 47 45.12 -17.10 12.04
N ASP A 48 44.43 -15.96 12.04
CA ASP A 48 42.96 -15.90 12.12
C ASP A 48 42.31 -15.91 10.72
N ASN A 49 43.01 -16.40 9.70
CA ASN A 49 42.49 -16.41 8.33
C ASN A 49 41.19 -17.22 8.20
N GLY A 50 41.07 -18.36 8.88
CA GLY A 50 39.84 -19.16 8.88
C GLY A 50 38.63 -18.37 9.39
N PRO A 51 38.65 -17.90 10.66
CA PRO A 51 37.58 -17.07 11.22
C PRO A 51 37.31 -15.79 10.43
N ALA A 52 38.33 -15.12 9.88
CA ALA A 52 38.15 -13.93 9.06
C ALA A 52 37.36 -14.22 7.77
N TRP A 53 37.62 -15.36 7.13
CA TRP A 53 36.88 -15.79 5.94
C TRP A 53 35.45 -16.24 6.27
N GLU A 54 35.23 -16.88 7.41
CA GLU A 54 33.88 -17.22 7.88
C GLU A 54 33.03 -15.95 8.03
N LEU A 55 33.55 -14.93 8.74
CA LEU A 55 32.86 -13.65 8.92
C LEU A 55 32.63 -12.90 7.60
N LEU A 56 33.62 -12.93 6.68
CA LEU A 56 33.48 -12.34 5.34
C LEU A 56 32.37 -13.01 4.56
N LEU A 57 32.30 -14.35 4.59
CA LEU A 57 31.29 -15.13 3.87
C LEU A 57 29.89 -14.92 4.45
N ASP A 58 29.75 -14.80 5.77
CA ASP A 58 28.47 -14.44 6.42
C ASP A 58 27.99 -13.06 5.98
N CYS A 59 28.89 -12.07 5.94
CA CYS A 59 28.59 -10.72 5.45
C CYS A 59 28.24 -10.73 3.95
N LEU A 60 28.96 -11.52 3.16
CA LEU A 60 28.68 -11.70 1.74
C LEU A 60 27.29 -12.32 1.52
N GLU A 61 26.96 -13.42 2.19
CA GLU A 61 25.65 -14.06 2.08
C GLU A 61 24.53 -13.12 2.54
N LYS A 62 24.74 -12.34 3.61
CA LYS A 62 23.78 -11.33 4.05
C LYS A 62 23.51 -10.27 2.97
N ARG A 63 24.56 -9.69 2.37
CA ARG A 63 24.43 -8.72 1.27
C ARG A 63 23.76 -9.34 0.04
N MET A 64 24.17 -10.56 -0.31
CA MET A 64 23.60 -11.30 -1.44
C MET A 64 22.11 -11.59 -1.24
N SER A 65 21.69 -11.92 -0.02
CA SER A 65 20.29 -12.15 0.33
C SER A 65 19.40 -10.92 0.20
N ASN A 66 19.98 -9.72 0.34
CA ASN A 66 19.30 -8.45 0.11
C ASN A 66 19.30 -8.03 -1.37
N GLY A 67 20.15 -8.65 -2.20
CA GLY A 67 20.34 -8.24 -3.59
C GLY A 67 21.28 -7.04 -3.75
N ASP A 68 22.21 -6.82 -2.81
CA ASP A 68 23.14 -5.70 -2.87
C ASP A 68 24.23 -5.90 -3.94
N PHE A 69 24.67 -4.80 -4.55
CA PHE A 69 25.94 -4.82 -5.30
C PHE A 69 27.12 -5.06 -4.34
N VAL A 70 27.97 -6.03 -4.65
CA VAL A 70 29.12 -6.40 -3.81
C VAL A 70 30.40 -6.47 -4.63
N VAL A 71 31.44 -5.80 -4.13
CA VAL A 71 32.82 -5.94 -4.61
C VAL A 71 33.59 -6.81 -3.61
N LEU A 72 34.16 -7.93 -4.08
CA LEU A 72 35.04 -8.76 -3.25
C LEU A 72 36.51 -8.46 -3.57
N ASP A 73 37.28 -7.99 -2.59
CA ASP A 73 38.73 -7.86 -2.69
C ASP A 73 39.46 -8.93 -1.86
N ALA A 74 39.88 -9.99 -2.54
CA ALA A 74 40.61 -11.11 -1.95
C ALA A 74 41.66 -11.71 -2.90
N THR A 75 42.18 -10.90 -3.85
CA THR A 75 43.15 -11.25 -4.91
C THR A 75 42.70 -12.30 -5.95
N HIS A 76 41.93 -13.32 -5.56
CA HIS A 76 41.35 -14.36 -6.42
C HIS A 76 42.34 -14.96 -7.43
N THR A 77 43.47 -15.47 -6.92
CA THR A 77 44.57 -15.97 -7.74
C THR A 77 44.26 -17.27 -8.49
N THR A 78 43.35 -18.11 -7.96
CA THR A 78 43.05 -19.45 -8.51
C THR A 78 41.57 -19.64 -8.85
N SER A 79 41.28 -20.52 -9.81
CA SER A 79 39.89 -20.88 -10.16
C SER A 79 39.15 -21.57 -9.01
N LYS A 80 39.87 -22.30 -8.14
CA LYS A 80 39.29 -22.93 -6.94
C LYS A 80 38.70 -21.90 -5.98
N ALA A 81 39.41 -20.79 -5.74
CA ALA A 81 38.94 -19.73 -4.86
C ALA A 81 37.63 -19.11 -5.36
N VAL A 82 37.49 -18.91 -6.68
CA VAL A 82 36.26 -18.33 -7.25
C VAL A 82 35.12 -19.34 -7.35
N ASN A 83 35.43 -20.63 -7.59
CA ASN A 83 34.42 -21.69 -7.59
C ASN A 83 33.75 -21.89 -6.22
N ALA A 84 34.39 -21.48 -5.12
CA ALA A 84 33.81 -21.55 -3.78
C ALA A 84 32.50 -20.74 -3.66
N TYR A 85 32.32 -19.68 -4.47
CA TYR A 85 31.11 -18.86 -4.42
C TYR A 85 29.94 -19.43 -5.24
N LYS A 86 30.15 -20.49 -6.03
CA LYS A 86 29.19 -20.97 -7.03
C LYS A 86 27.82 -21.32 -6.44
N GLU A 87 27.79 -21.83 -5.21
CA GLU A 87 26.54 -22.13 -4.52
C GLU A 87 25.75 -20.85 -4.20
N LEU A 88 26.40 -19.86 -3.57
CA LEU A 88 25.79 -18.56 -3.28
C LEU A 88 25.32 -17.84 -4.56
N LEU A 89 26.14 -17.85 -5.61
CA LEU A 89 25.80 -17.23 -6.89
C LEU A 89 24.55 -17.85 -7.50
N ASN A 90 24.41 -19.18 -7.45
CA ASN A 90 23.22 -19.88 -7.93
C ASN A 90 21.99 -19.63 -7.04
N LYS A 91 22.19 -19.56 -5.72
CA LYS A 91 21.13 -19.34 -4.73
C LYS A 91 20.50 -17.95 -4.88
N TYR A 92 21.32 -16.92 -5.11
CA TYR A 92 20.90 -15.52 -5.14
C TYR A 92 20.93 -14.86 -6.54
N LYS A 93 21.14 -15.65 -7.62
CA LYS A 93 21.10 -15.21 -9.03
C LYS A 93 22.15 -14.14 -9.41
N TYR A 94 23.34 -14.19 -8.83
CA TYR A 94 24.39 -13.21 -9.12
C TYR A 94 25.19 -13.51 -10.40
N THR A 95 25.46 -12.47 -11.18
CA THR A 95 26.45 -12.50 -12.26
C THR A 95 27.80 -12.00 -11.75
N VAL A 96 28.89 -12.69 -12.10
CA VAL A 96 30.24 -12.33 -11.64
C VAL A 96 31.01 -11.59 -12.74
N TYR A 97 31.48 -10.41 -12.38
CA TYR A 97 32.44 -9.63 -13.15
C TYR A 97 33.78 -9.57 -12.42
N TYR A 98 34.88 -9.43 -13.17
CA TYR A 98 36.19 -9.21 -12.57
C TYR A 98 36.97 -8.13 -13.31
N TYR A 99 37.62 -7.27 -12.52
CA TYR A 99 38.66 -6.36 -12.96
C TYR A 99 40.02 -6.91 -12.54
N GLU A 100 40.97 -6.87 -13.47
CA GLU A 100 42.36 -7.31 -13.29
C GLU A 100 43.29 -6.20 -13.80
N PRO A 101 44.00 -5.48 -12.90
CA PRO A 101 44.95 -4.45 -13.30
C PRO A 101 46.12 -5.04 -14.12
N ASP A 102 46.53 -4.34 -15.17
CA ASP A 102 47.71 -4.69 -15.97
C ASP A 102 48.99 -4.06 -15.38
N THR A 103 49.29 -4.38 -14.11
CA THR A 103 50.47 -3.86 -13.40
C THR A 103 51.62 -4.86 -13.48
N SER A 104 52.83 -4.38 -13.80
CA SER A 104 54.03 -5.24 -13.85
C SER A 104 54.43 -5.73 -12.46
N LEU A 105 55.27 -6.77 -12.42
CA LEU A 105 55.79 -7.29 -11.16
C LEU A 105 56.70 -6.27 -10.47
N GLU A 106 57.55 -5.61 -11.25
CA GLU A 106 58.47 -4.57 -10.79
C GLU A 106 57.71 -3.41 -10.14
N GLU A 107 56.60 -3.00 -10.75
CA GLU A 107 55.75 -1.94 -10.22
C GLU A 107 54.99 -2.39 -8.97
N CYS A 108 54.53 -3.64 -8.90
CA CYS A 108 53.93 -4.19 -7.67
C CYS A 108 54.94 -4.18 -6.51
N LEU A 109 56.20 -4.53 -6.74
CA LEU A 109 57.25 -4.53 -5.72
C LEU A 109 57.57 -3.10 -5.25
N ALA A 110 57.76 -2.17 -6.19
CA ALA A 110 57.99 -0.76 -5.89
C ALA A 110 56.86 -0.16 -5.04
N ARG A 111 55.60 -0.35 -5.47
CA ARG A 111 54.42 0.11 -4.72
C ARG A 111 54.32 -0.55 -3.35
N ASN A 112 54.68 -1.83 -3.22
CA ASN A 112 54.65 -2.53 -1.93
C ASN A 112 55.66 -1.95 -0.93
N ALA A 113 56.84 -1.52 -1.38
CA ALA A 113 57.82 -0.86 -0.53
C ALA A 113 57.30 0.47 0.05
N GLU A 114 56.46 1.19 -0.70
CA GLU A 114 55.86 2.46 -0.29
C GLU A 114 54.63 2.31 0.62
N ARG A 115 54.07 1.10 0.76
CA ARG A 115 52.91 0.87 1.65
C ARG A 115 53.28 1.12 3.10
N THR A 116 52.28 1.47 3.91
CA THR A 116 52.37 1.49 5.37
C THR A 116 52.97 0.18 5.87
N ASP A 117 53.92 0.25 6.81
CA ASP A 117 54.76 -0.88 7.21
C ASP A 117 53.97 -2.17 7.43
N TYR A 118 52.89 -2.11 8.21
CA TYR A 118 52.07 -3.30 8.52
C TYR A 118 51.24 -3.85 7.37
N LYS A 119 51.05 -3.10 6.28
CA LYS A 119 50.34 -3.53 5.06
C LYS A 119 51.31 -4.07 3.99
N ARG A 120 52.62 -4.03 4.22
CA ARG A 120 53.61 -4.62 3.29
C ARG A 120 53.48 -6.13 3.31
N VAL A 121 53.51 -6.72 2.11
CA VAL A 121 53.46 -8.18 1.94
C VAL A 121 54.85 -8.66 1.55
N PRO A 122 55.34 -9.81 2.08
CA PRO A 122 56.65 -10.34 1.69
C PRO A 122 56.78 -10.51 0.17
N GLU A 123 57.90 -10.07 -0.41
CA GLU A 123 58.09 -10.05 -1.87
C GLU A 123 57.88 -11.41 -2.53
N GLN A 124 58.34 -12.49 -1.89
CA GLN A 124 58.15 -13.87 -2.38
C GLN A 124 56.67 -14.23 -2.58
N VAL A 125 55.77 -13.70 -1.75
CA VAL A 125 54.32 -13.89 -1.89
C VAL A 125 53.80 -13.14 -3.12
N ILE A 126 54.29 -11.92 -3.38
CA ILE A 126 53.94 -11.13 -4.56
C ILE A 126 54.41 -11.84 -5.84
N HIS A 127 55.66 -12.30 -5.88
CA HIS A 127 56.19 -13.12 -6.98
C HIS A 127 55.31 -14.33 -7.27
N ARG A 128 54.97 -15.09 -6.23
CA ARG A 128 54.11 -16.28 -6.34
C ARG A 128 52.73 -15.92 -6.89
N MET A 129 52.06 -14.94 -6.30
CA MET A 129 50.69 -14.55 -6.69
C MET A 129 50.64 -14.00 -8.11
N HIS A 130 51.58 -13.13 -8.49
CA HIS A 130 51.67 -12.57 -9.84
C HIS A 130 51.89 -13.68 -10.89
N LYS A 131 52.79 -14.64 -10.62
CA LYS A 131 52.99 -15.81 -11.49
C LYS A 131 51.71 -16.64 -11.64
N VAL A 132 51.04 -16.97 -10.53
CA VAL A 132 49.82 -17.78 -10.53
C VAL A 132 48.69 -17.10 -11.30
N ILE A 133 48.51 -15.79 -11.16
CA ILE A 133 47.48 -15.03 -11.88
C ILE A 133 47.71 -15.11 -13.40
N LYS A 134 48.95 -14.90 -13.86
CA LYS A 134 49.29 -14.97 -15.29
C LYS A 134 49.12 -16.36 -15.90
N THR A 135 49.32 -17.43 -15.12
CA THR A 135 49.25 -18.81 -15.62
C THR A 135 47.90 -19.49 -15.41
N THR A 136 47.01 -18.92 -14.59
CA THR A 136 45.73 -19.57 -14.23
C THR A 136 44.55 -18.79 -14.81
N PRO A 137 43.69 -19.39 -15.64
CA PRO A 137 42.47 -18.73 -16.08
C PRO A 137 41.36 -18.78 -15.01
N LEU A 138 40.46 -17.80 -15.03
CA LEU A 138 39.23 -17.85 -14.22
C LEU A 138 38.15 -18.74 -14.88
N PRO A 139 37.16 -19.24 -14.10
CA PRO A 139 36.02 -19.95 -14.65
C PRO A 139 35.24 -19.13 -15.69
N LYS A 140 34.64 -19.80 -16.69
CA LYS A 140 33.89 -19.15 -17.79
C LYS A 140 32.72 -18.26 -17.36
N PHE A 141 32.18 -18.46 -16.14
CA PHE A 141 31.09 -17.63 -15.62
C PHE A 141 31.56 -16.24 -15.15
N CYS A 142 32.88 -16.02 -15.02
CA CYS A 142 33.46 -14.73 -14.68
C CYS A 142 33.70 -13.91 -15.95
N LYS A 143 33.08 -12.74 -16.05
CA LYS A 143 33.24 -11.83 -17.20
C LYS A 143 34.26 -10.74 -16.89
N LYS A 144 35.27 -10.57 -17.74
CA LYS A 144 36.25 -9.48 -17.57
C LYS A 144 35.57 -8.14 -17.86
N ILE A 145 35.87 -7.14 -17.05
CA ILE A 145 35.57 -5.73 -17.32
C ILE A 145 36.86 -4.94 -17.31
N ASN A 146 36.93 -3.87 -18.10
CA ASN A 146 38.02 -2.91 -18.12
C ASN A 146 37.60 -1.58 -17.47
N SER A 147 36.31 -1.24 -17.51
CA SER A 147 35.71 -0.14 -16.75
C SER A 147 34.49 -0.62 -15.95
N ILE A 148 34.20 0.05 -14.83
CA ILE A 148 32.94 -0.14 -14.11
C ILE A 148 31.73 0.27 -14.96
N ASP A 149 31.92 1.17 -15.94
CA ASP A 149 30.87 1.65 -16.83
C ASP A 149 30.25 0.55 -17.70
N GLU A 150 30.97 -0.54 -17.93
CA GLU A 150 30.47 -1.72 -18.65
C GLU A 150 29.32 -2.43 -17.92
N ILE A 151 29.16 -2.16 -16.62
CA ILE A 151 28.12 -2.73 -15.75
C ILE A 151 27.36 -1.66 -14.95
N ASN A 152 27.60 -0.38 -15.24
CA ASN A 152 26.86 0.73 -14.64
C ASN A 152 25.49 0.86 -15.29
N ASN A 153 24.46 1.02 -14.45
CA ASN A 153 23.06 1.01 -14.81
C ASN A 153 22.59 -0.28 -15.51
N TYR A 154 21.27 -0.46 -15.47
CA TYR A 154 20.62 -1.52 -16.23
C TYR A 154 20.54 -1.13 -17.70
N PHE A 155 20.81 -2.10 -18.57
CA PHE A 155 20.56 -1.96 -20.00
C PHE A 155 19.08 -1.64 -20.24
N THR A 156 18.81 -0.47 -20.83
CA THR A 156 17.46 -0.06 -21.22
C THR A 156 17.23 -0.49 -22.66
N VAL A 157 16.33 -1.45 -22.87
CA VAL A 157 16.03 -1.96 -24.21
C VAL A 157 15.08 -1.02 -24.95
N ASP A 158 15.31 -0.77 -26.24
CA ASP A 158 14.35 -0.07 -27.10
C ASP A 158 13.44 -1.09 -27.80
N LEU A 159 12.16 -1.03 -27.48
CA LEU A 159 11.13 -1.94 -27.97
C LEU A 159 10.35 -1.40 -29.16
N THR A 160 10.60 -0.16 -29.58
CA THR A 160 9.78 0.60 -30.55
C THR A 160 9.58 -0.14 -31.87
N ASN A 161 10.60 -0.85 -32.35
CA ASN A 161 10.55 -1.62 -33.60
C ASN A 161 10.39 -3.13 -33.39
N GLN A 162 10.15 -3.57 -32.15
CA GLN A 162 10.05 -4.99 -31.79
C GLN A 162 8.61 -5.43 -31.54
N TYR A 163 7.78 -4.53 -30.99
CA TYR A 163 6.40 -4.82 -30.62
C TYR A 163 5.48 -3.67 -31.01
N GLU A 164 4.22 -3.96 -31.34
CA GLU A 164 3.19 -2.94 -31.58
C GLU A 164 2.60 -2.43 -30.25
N ARG A 165 2.70 -3.25 -29.20
CA ARG A 165 2.14 -2.96 -27.87
C ARG A 165 3.01 -3.55 -26.77
N VAL A 166 3.07 -2.87 -25.63
CA VAL A 166 3.58 -3.41 -24.36
C VAL A 166 2.42 -3.46 -23.36
N ARG A 167 2.11 -4.66 -22.87
CA ARG A 167 1.10 -4.89 -21.83
C ARG A 167 1.77 -5.23 -20.51
N ILE A 168 1.54 -4.42 -19.48
CA ILE A 168 2.13 -4.58 -18.14
C ILE A 168 1.03 -4.97 -17.18
N ILE A 169 1.17 -6.11 -16.50
CA ILE A 169 0.14 -6.73 -15.66
C ILE A 169 0.61 -6.69 -14.20
N GLY A 170 -0.27 -6.26 -13.31
CA GLY A 170 -0.01 -6.16 -11.87
C GLY A 170 0.05 -7.50 -11.15
N ASP A 171 -0.13 -7.46 -9.84
CA ASP A 171 -0.11 -8.63 -8.96
C ASP A 171 -1.33 -9.53 -9.27
N ILE A 172 -1.12 -10.85 -9.30
CA ILE A 172 -2.11 -11.82 -9.83
C ILE A 172 -2.67 -12.71 -8.72
N HIS A 173 -1.83 -13.08 -7.75
CA HIS A 173 -2.20 -13.83 -6.55
C HIS A 173 -3.07 -15.07 -6.82
N GLY A 174 -2.75 -15.88 -7.82
CA GLY A 174 -3.49 -17.11 -8.11
C GLY A 174 -4.88 -16.90 -8.70
N CYS A 175 -5.18 -15.75 -9.30
CA CYS A 175 -6.46 -15.46 -9.98
C CYS A 175 -6.34 -15.74 -11.49
N TYR A 176 -6.39 -17.03 -11.86
CA TYR A 176 -6.19 -17.53 -13.22
C TYR A 176 -7.27 -17.06 -14.19
N THR A 177 -8.53 -17.08 -13.79
CA THR A 177 -9.64 -16.67 -14.66
C THR A 177 -9.54 -15.21 -15.06
N ALA A 178 -9.20 -14.32 -14.11
CA ALA A 178 -8.97 -12.90 -14.39
C ALA A 178 -7.76 -12.68 -15.31
N LEU A 179 -6.66 -13.41 -15.08
CA LEU A 179 -5.49 -13.37 -15.95
C LEU A 179 -5.83 -13.78 -17.39
N GLN A 180 -6.56 -14.87 -17.58
CA GLN A 180 -6.88 -15.35 -18.93
C GLN A 180 -7.67 -14.32 -19.74
N GLN A 181 -8.59 -13.59 -19.11
CA GLN A 181 -9.27 -12.46 -19.75
C GLN A 181 -8.31 -11.31 -20.13
N ALA A 182 -7.23 -11.13 -19.36
CA ALA A 182 -6.24 -10.09 -19.59
C ALA A 182 -5.22 -10.43 -20.68
N ILE A 183 -5.08 -11.71 -21.07
CA ILE A 183 -4.06 -12.13 -22.04
C ILE A 183 -4.62 -12.87 -23.25
N SER A 184 -5.92 -13.19 -23.28
CA SER A 184 -6.56 -13.92 -24.37
C SER A 184 -7.31 -13.00 -25.34
N PRO A 185 -7.19 -13.22 -26.67
CA PRO A 185 -6.20 -14.11 -27.31
C PRO A 185 -4.77 -13.58 -27.12
N TRP A 186 -3.80 -14.50 -27.02
CA TRP A 186 -2.38 -14.14 -26.94
C TRP A 186 -1.92 -13.56 -28.27
N ASP A 187 -1.20 -12.44 -28.22
CA ASP A 187 -0.72 -11.73 -29.40
C ASP A 187 0.81 -11.66 -29.42
N GLU A 188 1.43 -12.25 -30.44
CA GLU A 188 2.88 -12.29 -30.62
C GLU A 188 3.50 -10.90 -30.86
N LYS A 189 2.70 -9.92 -31.31
CA LYS A 189 3.12 -8.53 -31.50
C LYS A 189 3.05 -7.69 -30.22
N THR A 190 2.56 -8.27 -29.13
CA THR A 190 2.51 -7.64 -27.82
C THR A 190 3.60 -8.20 -26.91
N LEU A 191 4.40 -7.35 -26.26
CA LEU A 191 5.24 -7.77 -25.14
C LEU A 191 4.43 -7.78 -23.85
N TYR A 192 4.41 -8.90 -23.14
CA TYR A 192 3.75 -9.03 -21.84
C TYR A 192 4.78 -8.96 -20.71
N ILE A 193 4.59 -8.01 -19.79
CA ILE A 193 5.45 -7.82 -18.62
C ILE A 193 4.60 -8.06 -17.36
N PHE A 194 4.99 -9.03 -16.54
CA PHE A 194 4.29 -9.33 -15.29
C PHE A 194 5.06 -8.80 -14.07
N CYS A 195 4.38 -8.09 -13.18
CA CYS A 195 5.03 -7.36 -12.09
C CYS A 195 5.49 -8.24 -10.91
N GLY A 196 5.01 -9.48 -10.78
CA GLY A 196 5.33 -10.39 -9.68
C GLY A 196 4.08 -10.89 -8.98
N ASP A 197 4.27 -11.54 -7.82
CA ASP A 197 3.20 -12.02 -6.94
C ASP A 197 2.16 -12.87 -7.68
N TYR A 198 2.66 -13.95 -8.28
CA TYR A 198 1.86 -14.80 -9.16
C TYR A 198 0.92 -15.74 -8.42
N LEU A 199 1.36 -16.22 -7.26
CA LEU A 199 0.68 -17.24 -6.46
C LEU A 199 0.36 -16.72 -5.06
N GLU A 200 -0.29 -17.58 -4.26
CA GLU A 200 -0.73 -17.33 -2.89
C GLU A 200 -1.91 -16.33 -2.83
N ARG A 201 -2.78 -16.49 -1.82
CA ARG A 201 -4.02 -15.73 -1.56
C ARG A 201 -5.25 -16.10 -2.41
N GLY A 202 -5.16 -16.15 -3.73
CA GLY A 202 -6.29 -16.58 -4.58
C GLY A 202 -6.49 -18.09 -4.57
N ILE A 203 -7.51 -18.56 -5.29
CA ILE A 203 -7.97 -19.96 -5.22
C ILE A 203 -7.53 -20.84 -6.40
N GLU A 204 -7.03 -20.26 -7.50
CA GLU A 204 -6.68 -20.98 -8.74
C GLU A 204 -5.15 -21.15 -8.89
N ASN A 205 -4.45 -21.39 -7.77
CA ASN A 205 -2.98 -21.44 -7.72
C ASN A 205 -2.37 -22.55 -8.59
N LYS A 206 -3.05 -23.69 -8.75
CA LYS A 206 -2.51 -24.82 -9.51
C LYS A 206 -2.43 -24.47 -10.99
N GLU A 207 -3.54 -23.99 -11.54
CA GLU A 207 -3.68 -23.53 -12.92
C GLU A 207 -2.72 -22.36 -13.18
N MET A 208 -2.68 -21.39 -12.26
CA MET A 208 -1.77 -20.25 -12.33
C MET A 208 -0.30 -20.66 -12.39
N MET A 209 0.13 -21.60 -11.55
CA MET A 209 1.53 -22.04 -11.51
C MET A 209 1.98 -22.61 -12.86
N TYR A 210 1.19 -23.51 -13.44
CA TYR A 210 1.51 -24.10 -14.74
C TYR A 210 1.46 -23.06 -15.86
N GLU A 211 0.52 -22.13 -15.80
CA GLU A 211 0.44 -21.06 -16.79
C GLU A 211 1.64 -20.12 -16.72
N MET A 212 2.08 -19.71 -15.53
CA MET A 212 3.27 -18.89 -15.37
C MET A 212 4.52 -19.61 -15.87
N MET A 213 4.67 -20.90 -15.55
CA MET A 213 5.76 -21.72 -16.07
C MET A 213 5.74 -21.76 -17.61
N ARG A 214 4.58 -21.98 -18.22
CA ARG A 214 4.40 -21.98 -19.68
C ARG A 214 4.75 -20.62 -20.29
N LEU A 215 4.14 -19.55 -19.80
CA LEU A 215 4.34 -18.18 -20.31
C LEU A 215 5.79 -17.73 -20.19
N SER A 216 6.51 -18.17 -19.15
CA SER A 216 7.94 -17.86 -18.98
C SER A 216 8.84 -18.40 -20.09
N THR A 217 8.35 -19.35 -20.90
CA THR A 217 9.08 -19.92 -22.04
C THR A 217 8.85 -19.17 -23.35
N LEU A 218 7.89 -18.25 -23.40
CA LEU A 218 7.55 -17.50 -24.61
C LEU A 218 8.49 -16.32 -24.83
N PRO A 219 8.85 -15.99 -26.08
CA PRO A 219 9.81 -14.94 -26.39
C PRO A 219 9.31 -13.52 -26.09
N ASN A 220 7.99 -13.31 -26.10
CA ASN A 220 7.34 -12.03 -25.83
C ASN A 220 6.81 -11.92 -24.39
N THR A 221 7.50 -12.58 -23.44
CA THR A 221 7.15 -12.55 -22.01
C THR A 221 8.34 -12.10 -21.16
N ILE A 222 8.08 -11.17 -20.24
CA ILE A 222 8.98 -10.75 -19.18
C ILE A 222 8.28 -10.96 -17.85
N MET A 223 8.94 -11.63 -16.92
CA MET A 223 8.40 -11.89 -15.58
C MET A 223 9.32 -11.32 -14.53
N LEU A 224 8.76 -10.50 -13.65
CA LEU A 224 9.48 -9.93 -12.52
C LEU A 224 9.34 -10.80 -11.27
N GLU A 225 10.26 -10.62 -10.32
CA GLU A 225 10.18 -11.25 -9.01
C GLU A 225 9.39 -10.34 -8.07
N GLY A 226 8.30 -10.85 -7.50
CA GLY A 226 7.59 -10.27 -6.38
C GLY A 226 8.01 -10.87 -5.05
N ASN A 227 7.42 -10.41 -3.95
CA ASN A 227 7.81 -10.90 -2.63
C ASN A 227 7.26 -12.30 -2.31
N HIS A 228 6.28 -12.79 -3.07
CA HIS A 228 5.74 -14.13 -2.92
C HIS A 228 6.57 -15.21 -3.65
N GLU A 229 7.30 -14.86 -4.71
CA GLU A 229 8.12 -15.81 -5.49
C GLU A 229 9.23 -16.48 -4.67
N ARG A 230 9.66 -15.85 -3.56
CA ARG A 230 10.61 -16.48 -2.61
C ARG A 230 10.07 -17.80 -2.04
N HIS A 231 8.76 -17.96 -1.89
CA HIS A 231 8.14 -19.18 -1.39
C HIS A 231 8.19 -20.31 -2.43
N ILE A 232 8.07 -19.96 -3.72
CA ILE A 232 8.33 -20.89 -4.83
C ILE A 232 9.79 -21.36 -4.77
N ALA A 233 10.75 -20.43 -4.60
CA ALA A 233 12.15 -20.79 -4.48
C ALA A 233 12.41 -21.72 -3.27
N ASN A 234 11.82 -21.44 -2.12
CA ASN A 234 12.01 -22.27 -0.92
C ASN A 234 11.53 -23.72 -1.14
N PHE A 235 10.39 -23.89 -1.80
CA PHE A 235 9.90 -25.22 -2.18
C PHE A 235 10.77 -25.88 -3.26
N ALA A 236 11.15 -25.12 -4.30
CA ALA A 236 11.88 -25.63 -5.45
C ALA A 236 13.34 -26.03 -5.12
N PHE A 237 14.00 -25.31 -4.22
CA PHE A 237 15.38 -25.59 -3.79
C PHE A 237 15.46 -26.41 -2.48
N ASN A 238 14.31 -26.78 -1.90
CA ASN A 238 14.23 -27.50 -0.61
C ASN A 238 15.01 -26.81 0.52
N THR A 239 14.95 -25.48 0.58
CA THR A 239 15.60 -24.72 1.66
C THR A 239 14.76 -24.79 2.93
N ASN A 240 15.40 -24.73 4.10
CA ASN A 240 14.71 -24.64 5.40
C ASN A 240 14.45 -23.17 5.82
N LEU A 241 14.84 -22.21 4.98
CA LEU A 241 14.72 -20.78 5.24
C LEU A 241 13.27 -20.33 5.02
N ASP A 242 12.68 -19.66 6.01
CA ASP A 242 11.46 -18.85 5.88
C ASP A 242 10.31 -19.51 5.08
N ARG A 243 9.97 -20.76 5.43
CA ARG A 243 8.82 -21.45 4.83
C ARG A 243 7.52 -20.85 5.34
N SER A 244 6.84 -20.07 4.51
CA SER A 244 5.45 -19.67 4.75
C SER A 244 4.61 -20.92 4.95
N LYS A 245 4.13 -21.14 6.19
CA LYS A 245 3.21 -22.25 6.51
C LYS A 245 1.96 -22.17 5.65
N ARG A 246 1.51 -20.94 5.35
CA ARG A 246 0.37 -20.66 4.51
C ARG A 246 0.61 -21.13 3.07
N PHE A 247 1.69 -20.68 2.43
CA PHE A 247 2.07 -21.12 1.08
C PHE A 247 2.16 -22.65 0.98
N MET A 248 2.78 -23.30 1.97
CA MET A 248 2.88 -24.76 1.97
C MET A 248 1.51 -25.46 2.06
N LYS A 249 0.58 -24.93 2.85
CA LYS A 249 -0.76 -25.50 3.07
C LYS A 249 -1.71 -25.20 1.91
N GLU A 250 -1.71 -23.97 1.41
CA GLU A 250 -2.70 -23.46 0.45
C GLU A 250 -2.26 -23.62 -1.01
N VAL A 251 -0.96 -23.63 -1.27
CA VAL A 251 -0.41 -23.72 -2.64
C VAL A 251 0.24 -25.07 -2.86
N VAL A 252 1.29 -25.41 -2.10
CA VAL A 252 2.10 -26.59 -2.38
C VAL A 252 1.34 -27.89 -2.14
N ALA A 253 0.74 -28.06 -0.96
CA ALA A 253 0.08 -29.31 -0.58
C ALA A 253 -1.05 -29.72 -1.55
N PRO A 254 -1.95 -28.82 -1.99
CA PRO A 254 -2.97 -29.15 -3.00
C PRO A 254 -2.37 -29.54 -4.36
N ILE A 255 -1.28 -28.88 -4.78
CA ILE A 255 -0.63 -29.15 -6.07
C ILE A 255 0.01 -30.54 -6.09
N ILE A 256 0.68 -30.94 -5.00
CA ILE A 256 1.44 -32.20 -4.95
C ILE A 256 0.67 -33.39 -4.37
N LYS A 257 -0.57 -33.20 -3.90
CA LYS A 257 -1.34 -34.20 -3.16
C LYS A 257 -1.36 -35.57 -3.83
N ASP A 258 -1.52 -35.58 -5.15
CA ASP A 258 -1.66 -36.80 -5.96
C ASP A 258 -0.39 -37.11 -6.79
N MET A 259 0.75 -36.48 -6.46
CA MET A 259 2.03 -36.69 -7.14
C MET A 259 2.90 -37.72 -6.41
N THR A 260 3.56 -38.58 -7.19
CA THR A 260 4.66 -39.40 -6.72
C THR A 260 5.88 -38.54 -6.37
N LYS A 261 6.79 -39.09 -5.55
CA LYS A 261 8.07 -38.42 -5.22
C LYS A 261 8.86 -37.99 -6.47
N LYS A 262 8.87 -38.80 -7.53
CA LYS A 262 9.57 -38.48 -8.78
C LYS A 262 8.94 -37.31 -9.53
N GLU A 263 7.60 -37.21 -9.52
CA GLU A 263 6.89 -36.08 -10.13
C GLU A 263 7.12 -34.79 -9.36
N VAL A 264 7.13 -34.85 -8.02
CA VAL A 264 7.50 -33.69 -7.18
C VAL A 264 8.93 -33.23 -7.47
N GLU A 265 9.88 -34.15 -7.58
CA GLU A 265 11.27 -33.82 -7.95
C GLU A 265 11.38 -33.21 -9.36
N SER A 266 10.52 -33.62 -10.30
CA SER A 266 10.42 -33.00 -11.64
C SER A 266 9.86 -31.59 -11.56
N LEU A 267 8.73 -31.40 -10.87
CA LEU A 267 8.13 -30.09 -10.66
C LEU A 267 9.12 -29.12 -10.01
N GLN A 268 9.85 -29.56 -8.99
CA GLN A 268 10.90 -28.74 -8.38
C GLN A 268 12.01 -28.35 -9.37
N ARG A 269 12.38 -29.21 -10.32
CA ARG A 269 13.36 -28.85 -11.38
C ARG A 269 12.81 -27.76 -12.27
N GLU A 270 11.56 -27.87 -12.70
CA GLU A 270 10.92 -26.89 -13.58
C GLU A 270 10.72 -25.55 -12.86
N LEU A 271 10.26 -25.57 -11.61
CA LEU A 271 10.14 -24.37 -10.78
C LEU A 271 11.48 -23.67 -10.53
N ARG A 272 12.60 -24.41 -10.44
CA ARG A 272 13.94 -23.81 -10.37
C ARG A 272 14.32 -23.09 -11.67
N LEU A 273 13.89 -23.60 -12.83
CA LEU A 273 14.11 -22.95 -14.12
C LEU A 273 13.25 -21.69 -14.24
N PHE A 274 11.97 -21.79 -13.89
CA PHE A 274 11.05 -20.67 -13.81
C PHE A 274 11.56 -19.57 -12.87
N TYR A 275 11.89 -19.90 -11.62
CA TYR A 275 12.37 -18.89 -10.67
C TYR A 275 13.65 -18.20 -11.16
N LYS A 276 14.55 -18.92 -11.85
CA LYS A 276 15.77 -18.34 -12.42
C LYS A 276 15.53 -17.42 -13.62
N SER A 277 14.39 -17.51 -14.31
CA SER A 277 14.05 -16.61 -15.42
C SER A 277 13.49 -15.27 -14.94
N LEU A 278 13.02 -15.20 -13.69
CA LEU A 278 12.48 -13.97 -13.10
C LEU A 278 13.54 -12.88 -12.98
N ARG A 279 13.16 -11.67 -13.36
CA ARG A 279 14.01 -10.47 -13.32
C ARG A 279 13.66 -9.59 -12.13
N GLN A 280 14.60 -8.82 -11.63
CA GLN A 280 14.33 -7.88 -10.52
C GLN A 280 13.57 -6.62 -10.94
N CYS A 281 13.78 -6.17 -12.17
CA CYS A 281 13.09 -5.03 -12.79
C CYS A 281 13.24 -5.10 -14.31
N TYR A 282 12.53 -4.24 -15.04
CA TYR A 282 12.65 -4.15 -16.49
C TYR A 282 12.58 -2.69 -16.98
N PRO A 283 13.74 -2.05 -17.23
CA PRO A 283 13.80 -0.76 -17.88
C PRO A 283 13.74 -0.91 -19.41
N PHE A 284 12.87 -0.13 -20.04
CA PHE A 284 12.76 -0.11 -21.50
C PHE A 284 12.42 1.29 -22.01
N SER A 285 12.59 1.49 -23.30
CA SER A 285 12.07 2.63 -24.04
C SER A 285 11.11 2.18 -25.12
N PHE A 286 10.07 2.97 -25.35
CA PHE A 286 9.04 2.69 -26.33
C PHE A 286 8.50 4.01 -26.86
N HIS A 287 8.59 4.21 -28.18
CA HIS A 287 8.19 5.45 -28.87
C HIS A 287 8.76 6.72 -28.20
N GLY A 288 10.05 6.70 -27.86
CA GLY A 288 10.78 7.86 -27.32
C GLY A 288 10.55 8.15 -25.82
N LYS A 289 9.74 7.35 -25.13
CA LYS A 289 9.55 7.44 -23.67
C LYS A 289 10.26 6.30 -22.96
N LYS A 290 10.77 6.55 -21.75
CA LYS A 290 11.44 5.55 -20.90
C LYS A 290 10.48 5.07 -19.81
N TYR A 291 10.43 3.77 -19.59
CA TYR A 291 9.61 3.11 -18.59
C TYR A 291 10.46 2.19 -17.71
N LEU A 292 10.12 2.13 -16.42
CA LEU A 292 10.73 1.21 -15.46
C LEU A 292 9.62 0.40 -14.78
N VAL A 293 9.62 -0.91 -15.02
CA VAL A 293 8.70 -1.82 -14.35
C VAL A 293 9.42 -2.50 -13.18
N SER A 294 8.79 -2.48 -12.02
CA SER A 294 9.25 -3.16 -10.79
C SER A 294 8.06 -3.74 -10.02
N HIS A 295 8.29 -4.56 -9.00
CA HIS A 295 7.18 -5.03 -8.17
C HIS A 295 6.74 -3.96 -7.16
N GLY A 296 7.68 -3.41 -6.38
CA GLY A 296 7.39 -2.57 -5.21
C GLY A 296 7.39 -1.05 -5.39
N GLY A 297 7.91 -0.54 -6.51
CA GLY A 297 8.02 0.91 -6.76
C GLY A 297 9.15 1.61 -5.99
N LEU A 298 9.73 2.64 -6.60
CA LEU A 298 10.88 3.38 -6.09
C LEU A 298 10.52 4.84 -5.75
N SER A 299 11.34 5.49 -4.93
CA SER A 299 11.20 6.92 -4.66
C SER A 299 11.87 7.80 -5.73
N TYR A 300 12.89 7.30 -6.41
CA TYR A 300 13.57 7.91 -7.55
C TYR A 300 14.45 6.85 -8.25
N VAL A 301 15.10 7.20 -9.36
CA VAL A 301 15.93 6.25 -10.16
C VAL A 301 17.38 6.73 -10.23
N PRO A 302 18.22 6.43 -9.21
CA PRO A 302 19.66 6.64 -9.28
C PRO A 302 20.32 5.60 -10.21
N ASN A 303 21.65 5.49 -10.16
CA ASN A 303 22.32 4.36 -10.80
C ASN A 303 21.76 3.03 -10.24
N MET A 304 21.00 2.32 -11.09
CA MET A 304 20.22 1.17 -10.69
C MET A 304 21.09 -0.03 -10.27
N THR A 305 22.36 -0.08 -10.69
CA THR A 305 23.31 -1.12 -10.27
C THR A 305 23.49 -1.15 -8.75
N PHE A 306 23.40 0.01 -8.09
CA PHE A 306 23.59 0.12 -6.64
C PHE A 306 22.29 0.02 -5.83
N ILE A 307 21.14 -0.15 -6.48
CA ILE A 307 19.87 -0.37 -5.80
C ILE A 307 19.75 -1.86 -5.46
N ALA A 308 19.55 -2.16 -4.18
CA ALA A 308 19.33 -3.53 -3.74
C ALA A 308 18.09 -4.15 -4.39
N THR A 309 18.15 -5.41 -4.82
CA THR A 309 16.99 -6.14 -5.37
C THR A 309 15.79 -6.12 -4.44
N SER A 310 16.01 -6.20 -3.12
CA SER A 310 14.94 -6.10 -2.12
C SER A 310 14.15 -4.79 -2.18
N THR A 311 14.72 -3.70 -2.72
CA THR A 311 14.02 -2.42 -2.91
C THR A 311 13.11 -2.47 -4.13
N PHE A 312 13.54 -3.11 -5.24
CA PHE A 312 12.66 -3.32 -6.40
C PHE A 312 11.50 -4.27 -6.08
N ILE A 313 11.73 -5.24 -5.20
CA ILE A 313 10.73 -6.21 -4.76
C ILE A 313 9.80 -5.57 -3.73
N ASN A 314 10.31 -5.18 -2.56
CA ASN A 314 9.45 -4.74 -1.45
C ASN A 314 8.99 -3.29 -1.57
N GLY A 315 9.68 -2.47 -2.38
CA GLY A 315 9.42 -1.04 -2.58
C GLY A 315 10.05 -0.13 -1.54
N PHE A 316 10.00 1.19 -1.78
CA PHE A 316 10.52 2.21 -0.86
C PHE A 316 9.52 2.65 0.23
N GLY A 317 9.94 2.63 1.50
CA GLY A 317 9.11 3.09 2.63
C GLY A 317 8.04 2.08 3.06
N ALA A 318 7.16 2.50 3.97
CA ALA A 318 6.05 1.67 4.45
C ALA A 318 4.96 1.49 3.38
N TYR A 319 4.09 0.49 3.54
CA TYR A 319 2.95 0.23 2.62
C TYR A 319 1.97 1.42 2.46
N GLU A 320 1.94 2.37 3.40
CA GLU A 320 1.08 3.58 3.34
C GLU A 320 1.78 4.76 2.67
N THR A 321 3.05 4.60 2.26
CA THR A 321 3.82 5.68 1.65
C THR A 321 3.22 6.02 0.30
N ASP A 322 2.82 7.27 0.11
CA ASP A 322 2.37 7.81 -1.18
C ASP A 322 3.57 7.94 -2.12
N ILE A 323 3.96 6.79 -2.69
CA ILE A 323 5.14 6.67 -3.53
C ILE A 323 4.99 7.48 -4.82
N ALA A 324 3.76 7.61 -5.33
CA ALA A 324 3.46 8.38 -6.52
C ALA A 324 3.81 9.85 -6.31
N LYS A 325 3.35 10.44 -5.21
CA LYS A 325 3.70 11.84 -4.87
C LYS A 325 5.20 12.05 -4.73
N ILE A 326 5.89 11.11 -4.07
CA ILE A 326 7.35 11.21 -3.87
C ILE A 326 8.09 11.11 -5.22
N TYR A 327 7.70 10.15 -6.04
CA TYR A 327 8.34 9.90 -7.33
C TYR A 327 8.10 11.05 -8.31
N ASP A 328 6.89 11.57 -8.41
CA ASP A 328 6.57 12.73 -9.24
C ASP A 328 7.44 13.94 -8.85
N ALA A 329 7.52 14.24 -7.56
CA ALA A 329 8.34 15.34 -7.05
C ALA A 329 9.83 15.14 -7.36
N ASN A 330 10.33 13.90 -7.39
CA ASN A 330 11.71 13.59 -7.73
C ASN A 330 11.95 13.52 -9.25
N TYR A 331 10.93 13.16 -10.03
CA TYR A 331 10.97 13.20 -11.49
C TYR A 331 11.15 14.63 -11.97
N GLU A 332 10.37 15.58 -11.42
CA GLU A 332 10.49 17.02 -11.72
C GLU A 332 11.85 17.61 -11.32
N LYS A 333 12.55 16.99 -10.36
CA LYS A 333 13.92 17.35 -9.99
C LYS A 333 14.99 16.69 -10.86
N GLY A 334 14.60 15.92 -11.88
CA GLY A 334 15.52 15.17 -12.75
C GLY A 334 16.18 13.96 -12.10
N MET A 335 15.70 13.49 -10.94
CA MET A 335 16.32 12.40 -10.18
C MET A 335 15.89 11.00 -10.67
N CYS A 336 14.96 10.93 -11.64
CA CYS A 336 14.38 9.68 -12.11
C CYS A 336 14.91 9.21 -13.48
N GLN A 337 15.98 9.83 -14.00
CA GLN A 337 16.55 9.51 -15.33
C GLN A 337 15.48 9.42 -16.45
N ASN A 338 14.44 10.27 -16.33
CA ASN A 338 13.27 10.35 -17.20
C ASN A 338 12.41 9.06 -17.29
N PHE A 339 12.58 8.11 -16.38
CA PHE A 339 11.73 6.91 -16.34
C PHE A 339 10.35 7.22 -15.77
N ILE A 340 9.32 6.75 -16.47
CA ILE A 340 7.97 6.60 -15.93
C ILE A 340 7.94 5.25 -15.22
N GLN A 341 7.61 5.20 -13.92
CA GLN A 341 7.54 3.94 -13.20
C GLN A 341 6.16 3.31 -13.24
N ILE A 342 6.14 1.98 -13.33
CA ILE A 342 4.94 1.16 -13.23
C ILE A 342 5.25 0.03 -12.26
N HIS A 343 4.38 -0.21 -11.28
CA HIS A 343 4.62 -1.22 -10.25
C HIS A 343 3.37 -1.96 -9.80
N GLY A 344 3.54 -3.22 -9.37
CA GLY A 344 2.45 -4.14 -9.02
C GLY A 344 1.89 -3.97 -7.60
N HIS A 345 2.73 -3.61 -6.63
CA HIS A 345 2.42 -3.73 -5.20
C HIS A 345 1.91 -2.43 -4.55
N ARG A 346 1.28 -2.58 -3.37
CA ARG A 346 0.99 -1.58 -2.30
C ARG A 346 -0.33 -0.80 -2.35
N GLY A 347 -1.11 -0.85 -3.43
CA GLY A 347 -2.47 -0.29 -3.47
C GLY A 347 -2.51 1.23 -3.31
N VAL A 348 -1.53 1.93 -3.87
CA VAL A 348 -1.36 3.40 -3.75
C VAL A 348 -1.97 4.13 -4.96
N PRO A 349 -2.37 5.41 -4.81
CA PRO A 349 -2.86 6.20 -5.94
C PRO A 349 -1.83 6.35 -7.05
N ASP A 350 -2.30 6.56 -8.28
CA ASP A 350 -1.43 6.95 -9.39
C ASP A 350 -0.97 8.40 -9.26
N GLY A 351 0.21 8.68 -9.82
CA GLY A 351 0.74 10.02 -10.06
C GLY A 351 0.83 10.32 -11.55
N THR A 352 1.61 11.33 -11.88
CA THR A 352 1.91 11.73 -13.26
C THR A 352 2.92 10.80 -13.92
N TYR A 353 3.92 10.34 -13.15
CA TYR A 353 5.04 9.53 -13.63
C TYR A 353 5.16 8.20 -12.89
N SER A 354 4.17 7.85 -12.08
CA SER A 354 4.19 6.65 -11.22
C SER A 354 2.82 6.00 -11.18
N PHE A 355 2.72 4.75 -11.67
CA PHE A 355 1.44 4.05 -11.78
C PHE A 355 1.45 2.72 -11.01
N CYS A 356 0.43 2.51 -10.19
CA CYS A 356 0.28 1.31 -9.36
C CYS A 356 -0.77 0.35 -9.93
N LEU A 357 -0.40 -0.91 -10.15
CA LEU A 357 -1.24 -1.97 -10.70
C LEU A 357 -1.80 -2.93 -9.62
N GLU A 358 -1.73 -2.55 -8.34
CA GLU A 358 -2.41 -3.29 -7.28
C GLU A 358 -3.91 -3.01 -7.36
N GLY A 359 -4.70 -4.08 -7.43
CA GLY A 359 -6.15 -4.02 -7.53
C GLY A 359 -6.88 -5.01 -6.63
N GLU A 360 -6.17 -5.72 -5.74
CA GLU A 360 -6.70 -6.68 -4.79
C GLU A 360 -7.55 -7.76 -5.46
N VAL A 361 -7.05 -8.26 -6.58
CA VAL A 361 -7.73 -9.24 -7.43
C VAL A 361 -8.12 -10.50 -6.65
N GLU A 362 -7.36 -10.88 -5.62
CA GLU A 362 -7.63 -12.04 -4.77
C GLU A 362 -8.86 -11.90 -3.87
N PHE A 363 -9.37 -10.67 -3.68
CA PHE A 363 -10.53 -10.37 -2.84
C PHE A 363 -11.76 -9.92 -3.64
N GLY A 364 -11.77 -10.20 -4.95
CA GLY A 364 -12.84 -9.79 -5.85
C GLY A 364 -12.67 -8.37 -6.41
N GLY A 365 -11.48 -7.79 -6.25
CA GLY A 365 -11.09 -6.55 -6.90
C GLY A 365 -10.79 -6.74 -8.39
N GLU A 366 -9.83 -6.00 -8.91
CA GLU A 366 -9.50 -6.01 -10.34
C GLU A 366 -8.06 -6.47 -10.58
N LEU A 367 -7.86 -7.32 -11.59
CA LEU A 367 -6.53 -7.47 -12.19
C LEU A 367 -6.25 -6.25 -13.05
N LYS A 368 -5.40 -5.35 -12.56
CA LYS A 368 -5.04 -4.14 -13.28
C LYS A 368 -3.89 -4.38 -14.25
N TYR A 369 -3.97 -3.72 -15.40
CA TYR A 369 -2.91 -3.72 -16.39
C TYR A 369 -2.83 -2.38 -17.11
N ILE A 370 -1.68 -2.11 -17.73
CA ILE A 370 -1.46 -0.97 -18.62
C ILE A 370 -1.12 -1.49 -20.01
N ASP A 371 -1.76 -0.92 -21.02
CA ASP A 371 -1.36 -1.04 -22.41
C ASP A 371 -0.66 0.24 -22.86
N ILE A 372 0.50 0.07 -23.49
CA ILE A 372 1.25 1.14 -24.12
C ILE A 372 1.36 0.82 -25.62
N THR A 373 0.91 1.73 -26.45
CA THR A 373 1.07 1.71 -27.91
C THR A 373 1.80 2.98 -28.37
N ALA A 374 1.96 3.18 -29.68
CA ALA A 374 2.53 4.43 -30.23
C ALA A 374 1.78 5.69 -29.77
N ASP A 375 0.45 5.60 -29.69
CA ASP A 375 -0.42 6.76 -29.52
C ASP A 375 -1.14 6.79 -28.16
N ALA A 376 -1.11 5.70 -27.39
CA ALA A 376 -1.90 5.57 -26.17
C ALA A 376 -1.12 4.97 -25.00
N PHE A 377 -1.50 5.43 -23.81
CA PHE A 377 -1.13 4.85 -22.53
C PHE A 377 -2.43 4.66 -21.75
N THR A 378 -2.91 3.42 -21.64
CA THR A 378 -4.23 3.12 -21.11
C THR A 378 -4.11 2.15 -19.94
N LYS A 379 -4.63 2.57 -18.78
CA LYS A 379 -4.76 1.71 -17.60
C LYS A 379 -6.17 1.15 -17.54
N SER A 380 -6.26 -0.16 -17.36
CA SER A 380 -7.53 -0.92 -17.35
C SER A 380 -7.54 -1.92 -16.19
N GLY A 381 -8.73 -2.43 -15.85
CA GLY A 381 -8.93 -3.44 -14.82
C GLY A 381 -9.90 -4.53 -15.29
N ILE A 382 -9.66 -5.77 -14.89
CA ILE A 382 -10.59 -6.89 -15.07
C ILE A 382 -11.07 -7.31 -13.70
N LYS A 383 -12.36 -7.13 -13.44
CA LYS A 383 -12.98 -7.58 -12.19
C LYS A 383 -12.86 -9.10 -12.05
N ASN A 384 -12.46 -9.55 -10.87
CA ASN A 384 -12.41 -10.97 -10.55
C ASN A 384 -13.68 -11.42 -9.83
N ASP A 385 -14.49 -12.26 -10.47
CA ASP A 385 -15.65 -12.89 -9.84
C ASP A 385 -15.34 -14.30 -9.28
N VAL A 386 -14.13 -14.81 -9.52
CA VAL A 386 -13.65 -16.13 -9.07
C VAL A 386 -12.64 -15.93 -7.93
N TYR A 387 -13.16 -15.72 -6.73
CA TYR A 387 -12.36 -15.53 -5.52
C TYR A 387 -13.03 -16.23 -4.32
N ASP A 388 -12.27 -16.35 -3.23
CA ASP A 388 -12.79 -16.90 -1.99
C ASP A 388 -13.72 -15.89 -1.29
N LYS A 389 -15.04 -16.03 -1.52
CA LYS A 389 -16.05 -15.19 -0.87
C LYS A 389 -16.10 -15.38 0.64
N ASP A 390 -15.63 -16.53 1.12
CA ASP A 390 -15.53 -16.89 2.54
C ASP A 390 -14.11 -16.66 3.09
N TYR A 391 -13.25 -15.91 2.38
CA TYR A 391 -11.85 -15.67 2.78
C TYR A 391 -11.70 -15.28 4.24
N MET A 392 -12.57 -14.38 4.71
CA MET A 392 -12.55 -13.89 6.09
C MET A 392 -12.93 -14.99 7.09
N ARG A 393 -13.85 -15.90 6.72
CA ARG A 393 -14.24 -17.07 7.51
C ARG A 393 -13.08 -18.07 7.58
N HIS A 394 -12.42 -18.34 6.46
CA HIS A 394 -11.24 -19.21 6.43
C HIS A 394 -10.05 -18.62 7.18
N GLU A 395 -9.78 -17.32 7.05
CA GLU A 395 -8.78 -16.61 7.87
C GLU A 395 -9.10 -16.80 9.35
N TYR A 396 -10.33 -16.52 9.77
CA TYR A 396 -10.78 -16.70 11.15
C TYR A 396 -10.55 -18.13 11.66
N GLN A 397 -10.95 -19.15 10.91
CA GLN A 397 -10.75 -20.56 11.29
C GLN A 397 -9.27 -20.96 11.40
N ASN A 398 -8.39 -20.31 10.63
CA ASN A 398 -6.94 -20.56 10.67
C ASN A 398 -6.21 -19.74 11.75
N MET A 399 -6.89 -18.82 12.45
CA MET A 399 -6.29 -18.04 13.53
C MET A 399 -5.95 -18.93 14.72
N THR A 400 -4.78 -18.69 15.31
CA THR A 400 -4.38 -19.34 16.56
C THR A 400 -4.84 -18.59 17.80
N GLN A 401 -5.21 -17.31 17.64
CA GLN A 401 -5.70 -16.43 18.71
C GLN A 401 -6.82 -15.56 18.17
N HIS A 402 -7.89 -15.42 18.95
CA HIS A 402 -9.04 -14.58 18.63
C HIS A 402 -9.11 -13.37 19.59
N LEU A 403 -9.29 -12.17 19.03
CA LEU A 403 -9.59 -10.91 19.71
C LEU A 403 -10.95 -10.94 20.42
N ILE A 404 -11.96 -11.51 19.77
CA ILE A 404 -13.30 -11.67 20.32
C ILE A 404 -13.85 -13.07 20.09
N TYR A 405 -14.74 -13.49 20.97
CA TYR A 405 -15.44 -14.78 20.88
C TYR A 405 -16.86 -14.63 21.48
N THR A 406 -17.83 -14.48 20.60
CA THR A 406 -19.27 -14.37 20.89
C THR A 406 -20.01 -15.61 20.38
N GLN A 407 -21.29 -15.77 20.72
CA GLN A 407 -22.12 -16.86 20.19
C GLN A 407 -22.41 -16.71 18.68
N ASN A 408 -22.27 -15.51 18.12
CA ASN A 408 -22.49 -15.22 16.71
C ASN A 408 -21.18 -15.36 15.91
N GLU A 409 -21.13 -16.34 15.00
CA GLU A 409 -19.94 -16.63 14.20
C GLU A 409 -19.59 -15.49 13.23
N ASP A 410 -20.58 -14.85 12.59
CA ASP A 410 -20.33 -13.78 11.63
C ASP A 410 -19.72 -12.54 12.30
N ILE A 411 -20.15 -12.25 13.54
CA ILE A 411 -19.52 -11.23 14.37
C ILE A 411 -18.09 -11.60 14.74
N ASN A 412 -17.83 -12.87 15.05
CA ASN A 412 -16.47 -13.31 15.33
C ASN A 412 -15.58 -13.18 14.10
N ILE A 413 -16.05 -13.57 12.92
CA ILE A 413 -15.33 -13.41 11.65
C ILE A 413 -15.00 -11.93 11.41
N LEU A 414 -16.00 -11.05 11.56
CA LEU A 414 -15.83 -9.62 11.35
C LEU A 414 -14.86 -8.99 12.36
N GLY A 415 -15.09 -9.20 13.66
CA GLY A 415 -14.33 -8.54 14.72
C GLY A 415 -12.90 -9.09 14.91
N ASN A 416 -12.59 -10.27 14.38
CA ASN A 416 -11.24 -10.82 14.40
C ASN A 416 -10.41 -10.46 13.15
N SER A 417 -11.03 -9.85 12.14
CA SER A 417 -10.31 -9.36 10.97
C SER A 417 -9.31 -8.26 11.31
N LYS A 418 -8.13 -8.31 10.68
CA LYS A 418 -7.14 -7.23 10.73
C LYS A 418 -7.64 -5.91 10.14
N LEU A 419 -8.74 -5.94 9.40
CA LEU A 419 -9.37 -4.76 8.79
C LEU A 419 -10.35 -4.07 9.75
N VAL A 420 -10.70 -4.68 10.88
CA VAL A 420 -11.66 -4.17 11.86
C VAL A 420 -10.98 -3.87 13.19
N LYS A 421 -11.22 -2.66 13.70
CA LYS A 421 -10.89 -2.23 15.05
C LYS A 421 -12.02 -2.59 15.99
N VAL A 422 -11.70 -3.34 17.04
CA VAL A 422 -12.62 -3.68 18.12
C VAL A 422 -12.34 -2.82 19.35
N LYS A 423 -13.38 -2.21 19.92
CA LYS A 423 -13.30 -1.49 21.21
C LYS A 423 -14.33 -2.05 22.19
N LYS A 424 -13.91 -2.37 23.40
CA LYS A 424 -14.84 -2.69 24.51
C LYS A 424 -15.55 -1.40 24.94
N CYS A 425 -16.87 -1.46 25.03
CA CYS A 425 -17.74 -0.33 25.37
C CYS A 425 -18.74 -0.76 26.45
N SER A 426 -19.09 0.17 27.34
CA SER A 426 -20.15 -0.04 28.33
C SER A 426 -21.53 -0.04 27.66
N PRO A 427 -22.53 -0.78 28.17
CA PRO A 427 -22.49 -1.62 29.38
C PRO A 427 -21.87 -3.02 29.14
N ASN A 428 -22.11 -3.65 27.99
CA ASN A 428 -21.53 -4.96 27.62
C ASN A 428 -21.34 -5.10 26.11
N LEU A 429 -20.70 -4.13 25.47
CA LEU A 429 -20.65 -4.06 24.01
C LEU A 429 -19.21 -4.18 23.46
N TYR A 430 -19.10 -4.76 22.27
CA TYR A 430 -17.99 -4.50 21.35
C TYR A 430 -18.44 -3.48 20.30
N SER A 431 -17.66 -2.42 20.11
CA SER A 431 -17.78 -1.55 18.94
C SER A 431 -16.85 -2.07 17.84
N LEU A 432 -17.40 -2.33 16.66
CA LEU A 432 -16.71 -2.83 15.47
C LEU A 432 -16.68 -1.72 14.42
N ASN A 433 -15.47 -1.26 14.08
CA ASN A 433 -15.27 -0.21 13.08
C ASN A 433 -14.10 -0.56 12.16
N PHE A 434 -14.19 -0.27 10.87
CA PHE A 434 -13.06 -0.43 9.96
C PHE A 434 -11.84 0.37 10.43
N THR A 435 -10.65 -0.17 10.20
CA THR A 435 -9.38 0.49 10.52
C THR A 435 -9.12 1.67 9.58
N SER A 436 -8.30 2.64 10.00
CA SER A 436 -7.88 3.75 9.12
C SER A 436 -7.24 3.24 7.82
N ARG A 437 -6.51 2.11 7.90
CA ARG A 437 -5.94 1.41 6.76
C ARG A 437 -6.97 1.07 5.68
N VAL A 438 -8.16 0.59 6.06
CA VAL A 438 -9.24 0.29 5.11
C VAL A 438 -9.63 1.54 4.33
N PHE A 439 -9.74 2.68 5.01
CA PHE A 439 -10.11 3.93 4.38
C PHE A 439 -9.01 4.46 3.44
N HIS A 440 -7.75 4.46 3.88
CA HIS A 440 -6.64 5.00 3.09
C HIS A 440 -6.28 4.14 1.88
N LYS A 441 -6.30 2.81 2.04
CA LYS A 441 -5.98 1.85 0.97
C LYS A 441 -7.19 1.39 0.17
N ARG A 442 -8.38 1.91 0.47
CA ARG A 442 -9.64 1.55 -0.21
C ARG A 442 -9.96 0.04 -0.16
N LEU A 443 -9.60 -0.63 0.94
CA LEU A 443 -9.78 -2.07 1.20
C LEU A 443 -11.24 -2.43 1.51
N TRP A 444 -12.17 -2.00 0.65
CA TRP A 444 -13.60 -2.13 0.88
C TRP A 444 -14.12 -3.43 0.30
N ASN A 445 -14.68 -4.26 1.17
CA ASN A 445 -15.35 -5.52 0.89
C ASN A 445 -16.65 -5.60 1.71
N GLU A 446 -17.45 -6.66 1.51
CA GLU A 446 -18.75 -6.83 2.18
C GLU A 446 -18.66 -6.71 3.71
N SER A 447 -17.59 -7.20 4.32
CA SER A 447 -17.39 -7.12 5.77
C SER A 447 -17.00 -5.71 6.24
N THR A 448 -16.05 -5.06 5.57
CA THR A 448 -15.52 -3.75 6.01
C THR A 448 -16.50 -2.61 5.79
N VAL A 449 -17.41 -2.71 4.81
CA VAL A 449 -18.50 -1.76 4.66
C VAL A 449 -19.53 -1.88 5.79
N GLN A 450 -19.70 -3.07 6.36
CA GLN A 450 -20.57 -3.32 7.52
C GLN A 450 -19.96 -2.83 8.85
N ALA A 451 -18.63 -2.86 8.99
CA ALA A 451 -17.93 -2.41 10.20
C ALA A 451 -17.90 -0.88 10.31
N ARG A 452 -19.05 -0.23 10.53
CA ARG A 452 -19.14 1.21 10.77
C ARG A 452 -20.25 1.48 11.79
N GLY A 453 -19.88 1.99 12.96
CA GLY A 453 -20.88 2.27 14.00
C GLY A 453 -21.70 1.04 14.39
N LEU A 454 -21.06 -0.14 14.44
CA LEU A 454 -21.69 -1.41 14.78
C LEU A 454 -21.35 -1.78 16.22
N PHE A 455 -22.37 -1.97 17.06
CA PHE A 455 -22.21 -2.35 18.46
C PHE A 455 -22.96 -3.64 18.75
N VAL A 456 -22.21 -4.63 19.26
CA VAL A 456 -22.72 -5.99 19.49
C VAL A 456 -22.53 -6.40 20.94
N ASP A 457 -23.43 -7.21 21.47
CA ASP A 457 -23.25 -7.78 22.81
C ASP A 457 -22.00 -8.67 22.86
N ARG A 458 -21.18 -8.52 23.92
CA ARG A 458 -19.89 -9.23 24.02
C ARG A 458 -20.03 -10.74 24.23
N LEU A 459 -21.20 -11.23 24.65
CA LEU A 459 -21.46 -12.65 24.88
C LEU A 459 -22.22 -13.25 23.70
N THR A 460 -23.36 -12.69 23.33
CA THR A 460 -24.21 -13.26 22.28
C THR A 460 -23.75 -12.88 20.88
N GLY A 461 -23.16 -11.69 20.72
CA GLY A 461 -22.88 -11.12 19.40
C GLY A 461 -24.11 -10.51 18.73
N ASP A 462 -25.25 -10.39 19.42
CA ASP A 462 -26.41 -9.70 18.87
C ASP A 462 -26.08 -8.24 18.62
N VAL A 463 -26.50 -7.73 17.46
CA VAL A 463 -26.44 -6.29 17.18
C VAL A 463 -27.38 -5.57 18.15
N LYS A 464 -26.83 -4.62 18.91
CA LYS A 464 -27.58 -3.80 19.88
C LYS A 464 -27.69 -2.35 19.43
N LEU A 465 -26.68 -1.83 18.73
CA LEU A 465 -26.76 -0.54 18.04
C LEU A 465 -26.06 -0.64 16.69
N ARG A 466 -26.56 0.09 15.69
CA ARG A 466 -25.96 0.09 14.35
C ARG A 466 -26.17 1.40 13.59
N SER A 467 -25.15 1.77 12.81
CA SER A 467 -25.23 2.78 11.75
C SER A 467 -25.26 2.18 10.34
N TYR A 468 -25.41 3.05 9.33
CA TYR A 468 -25.35 2.65 7.91
C TYR A 468 -24.13 1.80 7.58
N ASN A 469 -24.29 0.89 6.62
CA ASN A 469 -23.12 0.39 5.89
C ASN A 469 -22.41 1.59 5.22
N LYS A 470 -21.09 1.52 5.08
CA LYS A 470 -20.28 2.61 4.53
C LYS A 470 -20.69 2.90 3.09
N PHE A 471 -21.27 4.08 2.87
CA PHE A 471 -21.49 4.65 1.54
C PHE A 471 -20.44 5.72 1.17
N PHE A 472 -20.23 5.88 -0.12
CA PHE A 472 -19.11 6.62 -0.72
C PHE A 472 -19.57 7.95 -1.34
N ASN A 473 -18.62 8.83 -1.59
CA ASN A 473 -18.84 10.06 -2.34
C ASN A 473 -18.99 9.75 -3.84
N LEU A 474 -19.67 10.61 -4.58
CA LEU A 474 -19.66 10.55 -6.04
C LEU A 474 -18.21 10.55 -6.56
N ASN A 475 -17.95 9.71 -7.58
CA ASN A 475 -16.64 9.45 -8.19
C ASN A 475 -15.58 8.84 -7.24
N GLU A 476 -15.96 8.26 -6.10
CA GLU A 476 -15.01 7.60 -5.18
C GLU A 476 -14.82 6.10 -5.49
N ARG A 477 -15.86 5.46 -6.03
CA ARG A 477 -15.94 4.02 -6.38
C ARG A 477 -16.59 3.82 -7.75
N PRO A 478 -16.31 2.70 -8.46
CA PRO A 478 -16.91 2.41 -9.77
C PRO A 478 -18.45 2.53 -9.78
N GLU A 479 -19.13 2.08 -8.74
CA GLU A 479 -20.59 2.17 -8.58
C GLU A 479 -21.12 3.58 -8.27
N THR A 480 -20.23 4.53 -7.97
CA THR A 480 -20.55 5.94 -7.69
C THR A 480 -20.00 6.91 -8.74
N GLU A 481 -19.34 6.41 -9.79
CA GLU A 481 -18.89 7.22 -10.92
C GLU A 481 -20.10 7.74 -11.70
N LEU A 482 -20.08 9.02 -12.08
CA LEU A 482 -21.21 9.65 -12.77
C LEU A 482 -21.69 8.87 -14.00
N ASN A 483 -20.75 8.32 -14.78
CA ASN A 483 -21.06 7.53 -15.98
C ASN A 483 -21.71 6.17 -15.68
N ASN A 484 -21.46 5.60 -14.51
CA ASN A 484 -21.98 4.30 -14.08
C ASN A 484 -23.15 4.42 -13.08
N LEU A 485 -23.40 5.62 -12.58
CA LEU A 485 -24.41 5.90 -11.58
C LEU A 485 -25.82 5.54 -12.08
N ALA A 486 -26.06 5.72 -13.39
CA ALA A 486 -27.32 5.35 -14.05
C ALA A 486 -27.63 3.84 -13.98
N ASN A 487 -26.59 2.99 -13.99
CA ASN A 487 -26.73 1.55 -13.87
C ASN A 487 -26.88 1.09 -12.41
N THR A 488 -26.53 1.96 -11.46
CA THR A 488 -26.48 1.64 -10.03
C THR A 488 -27.75 2.09 -9.30
N LEU A 489 -28.25 3.28 -9.63
CA LEU A 489 -29.38 3.90 -8.92
C LEU A 489 -30.73 3.26 -9.28
N SER A 490 -31.56 3.10 -8.26
CA SER A 490 -32.97 2.77 -8.39
C SER A 490 -33.83 3.98 -8.07
N PHE A 491 -34.63 4.44 -9.04
CA PHE A 491 -35.50 5.59 -8.87
C PHE A 491 -36.82 5.22 -8.17
N PRO A 492 -37.49 6.18 -7.51
CA PRO A 492 -37.08 7.58 -7.30
C PRO A 492 -35.93 7.72 -6.29
N VAL A 493 -35.13 8.78 -6.46
CA VAL A 493 -34.01 9.13 -5.57
C VAL A 493 -34.40 10.35 -4.73
N GLU A 494 -34.23 10.25 -3.42
CA GLU A 494 -34.36 11.36 -2.48
C GLU A 494 -33.02 12.08 -2.33
N ILE A 495 -33.06 13.41 -2.43
CA ILE A 495 -31.93 14.29 -2.18
C ILE A 495 -32.14 14.92 -0.81
N ARG A 496 -31.37 14.48 0.18
CA ARG A 496 -31.43 14.96 1.55
C ARG A 496 -30.29 15.94 1.81
N THR A 497 -30.57 16.96 2.60
CA THR A 497 -29.54 17.87 3.13
C THR A 497 -28.45 17.07 3.82
N LYS A 498 -27.18 17.41 3.55
CA LYS A 498 -26.07 16.86 4.30
C LYS A 498 -25.67 17.85 5.38
N GLU A 499 -26.20 17.65 6.58
CA GLU A 499 -25.79 18.40 7.76
C GLU A 499 -24.32 18.10 8.12
N ASN A 500 -23.66 19.08 8.76
CA ASN A 500 -22.23 19.05 9.04
C ASN A 500 -21.93 19.15 10.54
N GLY A 501 -22.08 18.03 11.24
CA GLY A 501 -21.66 17.86 12.63
C GLY A 501 -20.97 16.51 12.79
N TYR A 502 -21.33 15.78 13.85
CA TYR A 502 -20.85 14.42 14.06
C TYR A 502 -21.98 13.40 14.17
N LEU A 503 -21.68 12.18 13.74
CA LEU A 503 -22.62 11.06 13.77
C LEU A 503 -22.78 10.51 15.20
N ALA A 504 -24.03 10.47 15.67
CA ALA A 504 -24.42 9.81 16.91
C ALA A 504 -25.48 8.73 16.66
N ILE A 505 -25.55 7.78 17.59
CA ILE A 505 -26.43 6.61 17.56
C ILE A 505 -27.14 6.53 18.90
N LEU A 506 -28.46 6.44 18.86
CA LEU A 506 -29.30 6.18 20.02
C LEU A 506 -29.93 4.80 19.88
N GLY A 507 -29.83 3.98 20.91
CA GLY A 507 -30.49 2.68 20.98
C GLY A 507 -31.03 2.41 22.38
N VAL A 508 -31.62 1.23 22.58
CA VAL A 508 -32.17 0.81 23.88
C VAL A 508 -31.60 -0.56 24.25
N ILE A 509 -31.08 -0.70 25.47
CA ILE A 509 -30.64 -1.97 26.03
C ILE A 509 -31.20 -2.09 27.44
N LYS A 510 -31.95 -3.17 27.70
CA LYS A 510 -32.59 -3.43 29.00
C LYS A 510 -33.39 -2.21 29.51
N ASP A 511 -34.23 -1.68 28.64
CA ASP A 511 -35.09 -0.51 28.88
C ASP A 511 -34.37 0.84 29.07
N GLU A 512 -33.04 0.87 29.03
CA GLU A 512 -32.24 2.09 29.15
C GLU A 512 -31.76 2.60 27.78
N LEU A 513 -31.82 3.92 27.60
CA LEU A 513 -31.25 4.60 26.43
C LEU A 513 -29.72 4.51 26.45
N ILE A 514 -29.15 4.04 25.35
CA ILE A 514 -27.71 3.94 25.13
C ILE A 514 -27.31 4.96 24.07
N PHE A 515 -26.41 5.86 24.47
CA PHE A 515 -25.86 6.92 23.65
C PHE A 515 -24.50 6.46 23.10
N ALA A 516 -24.28 6.62 21.81
CA ALA A 516 -23.01 6.31 21.19
C ALA A 516 -22.64 7.33 20.13
N SER A 517 -21.34 7.52 19.95
CA SER A 517 -20.78 8.08 18.72
C SER A 517 -20.53 6.95 17.71
N LYS A 518 -19.92 7.26 16.58
CA LYS A 518 -19.51 6.27 15.58
C LYS A 518 -18.70 5.08 16.15
N SER A 519 -17.93 5.23 17.23
CA SER A 519 -17.00 4.17 17.68
C SER A 519 -16.92 3.89 19.17
N THR A 520 -17.74 4.56 19.98
CA THR A 520 -17.68 4.46 21.44
C THR A 520 -18.99 4.90 22.07
N THR A 521 -19.32 4.34 23.24
CA THR A 521 -20.45 4.73 24.10
C THR A 521 -20.05 5.69 25.22
N GLU A 522 -18.82 6.19 25.17
CA GLU A 522 -18.22 7.07 26.18
C GLU A 522 -17.34 8.13 25.50
N GLY A 523 -17.18 9.29 26.13
CA GLY A 523 -16.32 10.40 25.72
C GLY A 523 -17.10 11.64 25.30
N MET A 524 -16.38 12.74 25.09
CA MET A 524 -16.94 14.09 24.89
C MET A 524 -18.13 14.16 23.92
N HIS A 525 -18.03 13.57 22.72
CA HIS A 525 -19.14 13.61 21.75
C HIS A 525 -20.39 12.84 22.20
N VAL A 526 -20.21 11.79 23.02
CA VAL A 526 -21.33 11.05 23.61
C VAL A 526 -21.96 11.86 24.73
N ASP A 527 -21.14 12.50 25.56
CA ASP A 527 -21.59 13.35 26.67
C ASP A 527 -22.39 14.55 26.12
N LEU A 528 -21.86 15.26 25.12
CA LEU A 528 -22.55 16.35 24.43
C LEU A 528 -23.89 15.89 23.82
N PHE A 529 -23.91 14.73 23.16
CA PHE A 529 -25.15 14.21 22.59
C PHE A 529 -26.19 13.88 23.66
N LYS A 530 -25.74 13.27 24.76
CA LYS A 530 -26.60 12.95 25.90
C LYS A 530 -27.16 14.21 26.55
N ASP A 531 -26.33 15.21 26.78
CA ASP A 531 -26.74 16.48 27.39
C ASP A 531 -27.76 17.22 26.52
N LEU A 532 -27.56 17.25 25.20
CA LEU A 532 -28.54 17.82 24.27
C LEU A 532 -29.85 17.04 24.25
N PHE A 533 -29.79 15.71 24.22
CA PHE A 533 -30.99 14.88 24.23
C PHE A 533 -31.79 15.04 25.53
N GLN A 534 -31.10 15.17 26.67
CA GLN A 534 -31.74 15.37 27.98
C GLN A 534 -32.43 16.74 28.13
N LYS A 535 -32.12 17.73 27.28
CA LYS A 535 -32.85 19.00 27.21
C LYS A 535 -34.23 18.86 26.54
N LEU A 536 -34.53 17.73 25.89
CA LEU A 536 -35.86 17.46 25.33
C LEU A 536 -36.88 17.20 26.45
N PRO A 537 -38.19 17.45 26.24
CA PRO A 537 -39.22 17.10 27.21
C PRO A 537 -39.15 15.62 27.63
N GLU A 538 -39.26 15.31 28.93
CA GLU A 538 -39.14 13.93 29.44
C GLU A 538 -40.12 12.96 28.74
N ALA A 539 -41.38 13.38 28.56
CA ALA A 539 -42.38 12.58 27.85
C ALA A 539 -42.00 12.28 26.37
N LEU A 540 -41.30 13.22 25.71
CA LEU A 540 -40.77 12.98 24.36
C LEU A 540 -39.63 11.95 24.39
N GLN A 541 -38.74 12.03 25.39
CA GLN A 541 -37.66 11.06 25.57
C GLN A 541 -38.23 9.65 25.80
N GLU A 542 -39.30 9.52 26.59
CA GLU A 542 -40.02 8.26 26.82
C GLU A 542 -40.67 7.71 25.55
N GLU A 543 -41.37 8.55 24.77
CA GLU A 543 -41.96 8.12 23.49
C GLU A 543 -40.89 7.66 22.49
N ILE A 544 -39.73 8.33 22.44
CA ILE A 544 -38.59 7.92 21.61
C ILE A 544 -38.01 6.58 22.12
N ASN A 545 -37.86 6.40 23.44
CA ASN A 545 -37.39 5.15 24.02
C ASN A 545 -38.31 3.98 23.63
N GLU A 546 -39.62 4.13 23.83
CA GLU A 546 -40.60 3.10 23.48
C GLU A 546 -40.63 2.83 21.96
N LEU A 547 -40.49 3.86 21.12
CA LEU A 547 -40.37 3.68 19.66
C LEU A 547 -39.16 2.83 19.30
N LEU A 548 -37.99 3.09 19.88
CA LEU A 548 -36.77 2.33 19.62
C LEU A 548 -36.87 0.89 20.12
N LYS A 549 -37.39 0.72 21.33
CA LYS A 549 -37.57 -0.57 22.00
C LYS A 549 -38.52 -1.49 21.26
N CYS A 550 -39.71 -1.02 20.90
CA CYS A 550 -40.73 -1.82 20.22
C CYS A 550 -40.30 -2.27 18.81
N ASN A 551 -39.32 -1.60 18.22
CA ASN A 551 -38.85 -1.85 16.85
C ASN A 551 -37.48 -2.49 16.77
N CYS A 552 -36.80 -2.70 17.91
CA CYS A 552 -35.43 -3.22 17.97
C CYS A 552 -34.50 -2.50 16.99
N CYS A 553 -34.50 -1.16 17.01
CA CYS A 553 -33.74 -0.35 16.07
C CYS A 553 -32.87 0.72 16.76
N SER A 554 -31.98 1.30 15.97
CA SER A 554 -31.15 2.45 16.31
C SER A 554 -31.67 3.69 15.58
N MET A 555 -31.68 4.84 16.25
CA MET A 555 -31.92 6.14 15.62
C MET A 555 -30.59 6.86 15.41
N MET A 556 -30.37 7.30 14.17
CA MET A 556 -29.16 7.95 13.73
C MET A 556 -29.33 9.46 13.78
N PHE A 557 -28.32 10.15 14.29
CA PHE A 557 -28.31 11.60 14.40
C PHE A 557 -27.07 12.19 13.73
N GLU A 558 -27.23 13.33 13.09
CA GLU A 558 -26.16 14.32 12.97
C GLU A 558 -26.36 15.33 14.10
N VAL A 559 -25.40 15.38 15.03
CA VAL A 559 -25.43 16.28 16.18
C VAL A 559 -24.68 17.56 15.81
N ILE A 560 -25.37 18.68 15.89
CA ILE A 560 -24.79 20.02 15.77
C ILE A 560 -24.61 20.57 17.18
N SER A 561 -23.37 20.92 17.53
CA SER A 561 -23.04 21.52 18.81
C SER A 561 -22.14 22.74 18.62
N GLN A 562 -22.42 23.81 19.36
CA GLN A 562 -21.56 24.99 19.46
C GLN A 562 -20.21 24.69 20.15
N GLU A 563 -20.13 23.61 20.92
CA GLU A 563 -18.88 23.15 21.55
C GLU A 563 -18.00 22.31 20.60
N ASP A 564 -18.58 21.75 19.53
CA ASP A 564 -17.88 20.97 18.51
C ASP A 564 -18.14 21.53 17.09
N THR A 565 -17.55 22.70 16.84
CA THR A 565 -17.78 23.42 15.59
C THR A 565 -17.13 22.74 14.39
N HIS A 566 -17.89 22.64 13.30
CA HIS A 566 -17.45 22.05 12.03
C HIS A 566 -17.23 23.13 10.94
N ILE A 567 -17.29 22.79 9.65
CA ILE A 567 -16.97 23.72 8.55
C ILE A 567 -18.15 24.64 8.23
N ILE A 568 -19.37 24.10 8.30
CA ILE A 568 -20.59 24.88 8.13
C ILE A 568 -20.97 25.50 9.47
N LYS A 569 -21.30 26.78 9.45
CA LYS A 569 -21.74 27.50 10.65
C LYS A 569 -23.21 27.19 10.91
N TYR A 570 -23.51 26.90 12.17
CA TYR A 570 -24.86 26.79 12.70
C TYR A 570 -25.00 27.75 13.88
N ASP A 571 -26.16 28.38 14.03
CA ASP A 571 -26.37 29.40 15.07
C ASP A 571 -26.83 28.81 16.42
N GLN A 572 -27.30 27.57 16.42
CA GLN A 572 -27.83 26.88 17.60
C GLN A 572 -27.44 25.40 17.59
N ASP A 573 -27.44 24.79 18.78
CA ASP A 573 -27.34 23.33 18.91
C ASP A 573 -28.59 22.67 18.31
N HIS A 574 -28.42 21.53 17.66
CA HIS A 574 -29.54 20.82 17.02
C HIS A 574 -29.27 19.32 16.88
N LEU A 575 -30.34 18.52 16.97
CA LEU A 575 -30.35 17.08 16.76
C LEU A 575 -31.09 16.75 15.46
N TYR A 576 -30.34 16.54 14.37
CA TYR A 576 -30.94 16.12 13.10
C TYR A 576 -31.05 14.60 13.06
N VAL A 577 -32.27 14.09 13.08
CA VAL A 577 -32.55 12.66 12.91
C VAL A 577 -32.40 12.31 11.43
N LEU A 578 -31.45 11.42 11.13
CA LEU A 578 -31.12 11.03 9.76
C LEU A 578 -32.00 9.88 9.27
N ASP A 579 -31.99 8.77 10.01
CA ASP A 579 -32.74 7.54 9.70
C ASP A 579 -32.89 6.67 10.96
N MET A 580 -33.72 5.64 10.87
CA MET A 580 -33.81 4.56 11.86
C MET A 580 -33.44 3.23 11.22
N ILE A 581 -32.52 2.49 11.83
CA ILE A 581 -31.90 1.28 11.26
C ILE A 581 -32.16 0.10 12.20
N GLN A 582 -32.67 -1.00 11.66
CA GLN A 582 -32.90 -2.21 12.44
C GLN A 582 -31.58 -2.75 13.01
N ASN A 583 -31.60 -3.27 14.23
CA ASN A 583 -30.42 -3.81 14.89
C ASN A 583 -30.12 -5.24 14.39
N THR A 584 -29.73 -5.35 13.12
CA THR A 584 -29.35 -6.61 12.44
C THR A 584 -27.97 -6.51 11.82
N LEU A 585 -27.32 -7.66 11.56
CA LEU A 585 -26.01 -7.69 10.91
C LEU A 585 -26.11 -7.42 9.40
N ASP A 586 -27.12 -7.99 8.76
CA ASP A 586 -27.44 -7.73 7.36
C ASP A 586 -28.62 -6.76 7.25
N VAL A 587 -28.48 -5.81 6.34
CA VAL A 587 -29.50 -4.84 5.93
C VAL A 587 -29.79 -5.06 4.44
N ASN A 588 -30.05 -6.32 4.09
CA ASN A 588 -30.35 -6.82 2.74
C ASN A 588 -29.28 -6.48 1.69
N GLY A 589 -28.00 -6.50 2.06
CA GLY A 589 -26.89 -6.17 1.15
C GLY A 589 -26.88 -4.71 0.66
N LYS A 590 -27.60 -3.80 1.31
CA LYS A 590 -27.71 -2.37 0.95
C LYS A 590 -27.12 -1.47 2.04
N HIS A 591 -27.21 -0.15 1.87
CA HIS A 591 -26.72 0.77 2.92
C HIS A 591 -27.71 0.93 4.07
N ILE A 592 -29.00 0.76 3.77
CA ILE A 592 -30.12 0.88 4.70
C ILE A 592 -31.36 0.15 4.14
N ASP A 593 -32.23 -0.35 5.02
CA ASP A 593 -33.61 -0.68 4.66
C ASP A 593 -34.47 0.59 4.66
N VAL A 594 -34.67 1.16 3.48
CA VAL A 594 -35.39 2.42 3.31
C VAL A 594 -36.87 2.27 3.66
N SER A 595 -37.46 1.10 3.41
CA SER A 595 -38.88 0.86 3.70
C SER A 595 -39.14 0.89 5.20
N PHE A 596 -38.26 0.24 5.98
CA PHE A 596 -38.27 0.27 7.43
C PHE A 596 -38.04 1.70 7.95
N SER A 597 -36.95 2.35 7.50
CA SER A 597 -36.58 3.69 7.97
C SER A 597 -37.69 4.70 7.74
N ARG A 598 -38.23 4.80 6.51
CA ARG A 598 -39.32 5.74 6.18
C ARG A 598 -40.54 5.55 7.08
N LYS A 599 -40.94 4.30 7.35
CA LYS A 599 -42.08 4.00 8.21
C LYS A 599 -41.85 4.47 9.64
N ARG A 600 -40.65 4.23 10.19
CA ARG A 600 -40.31 4.65 11.56
C ARG A 600 -40.14 6.17 11.68
N LEU A 601 -39.57 6.82 10.66
CA LEU A 601 -39.46 8.27 10.60
C LEU A 601 -40.83 8.96 10.54
N ALA A 602 -41.82 8.38 9.85
CA ALA A 602 -43.20 8.91 9.84
C ALA A 602 -43.88 8.81 11.22
N GLU A 603 -43.60 7.74 11.98
CA GLU A 603 -44.05 7.61 13.37
C GLU A 603 -43.38 8.66 14.27
N LEU A 604 -42.06 8.84 14.12
CA LEU A 604 -41.32 9.88 14.84
C LEU A 604 -41.84 11.29 14.51
N ASP A 605 -42.09 11.60 13.23
CA ASP A 605 -42.66 12.89 12.81
C ASP A 605 -44.00 13.17 13.51
N SER A 606 -44.83 12.13 13.65
CA SER A 606 -46.11 12.23 14.37
C SER A 606 -45.93 12.45 15.87
N ILE A 607 -44.88 11.89 16.47
CA ILE A 607 -44.50 12.13 17.88
C ILE A 607 -43.99 13.56 18.05
N LEU A 608 -43.03 14.00 17.22
CA LEU A 608 -42.40 15.31 17.32
C LEU A 608 -43.42 16.45 17.20
N LYS A 609 -44.44 16.32 16.34
CA LYS A 609 -45.53 17.30 16.19
C LYS A 609 -46.37 17.53 17.45
N LYS A 610 -46.31 16.64 18.45
CA LYS A 610 -47.02 16.80 19.73
C LYS A 610 -46.28 17.76 20.68
N TYR A 611 -45.00 18.02 20.44
CA TYR A 611 -44.13 18.76 21.34
C TYR A 611 -43.62 20.04 20.68
N ASP A 612 -43.67 21.15 21.41
CA ASP A 612 -43.11 22.42 20.96
C ASP A 612 -41.61 22.46 21.31
N THR A 613 -40.78 21.85 20.46
CA THR A 613 -39.32 21.90 20.58
C THR A 613 -38.68 22.14 19.22
N GLN A 614 -37.70 23.04 19.20
CA GLN A 614 -36.89 23.31 18.01
C GLN A 614 -35.54 22.58 18.05
N LEU A 615 -35.22 21.85 19.12
CA LEU A 615 -33.91 21.22 19.30
C LEU A 615 -33.72 19.95 18.46
N ILE A 616 -34.79 19.33 17.98
CA ILE A 616 -34.76 18.06 17.26
C ILE A 616 -35.67 18.13 16.02
N SER A 617 -35.18 17.63 14.89
CA SER A 617 -35.98 17.48 13.68
C SER A 617 -35.47 16.37 12.79
N ILE A 618 -36.33 15.84 11.92
CA ILE A 618 -35.88 14.92 10.86
C ILE A 618 -35.16 15.71 9.77
N VAL A 619 -34.08 15.16 9.23
CA VAL A 619 -33.29 15.77 8.15
C VAL A 619 -34.18 16.10 6.94
N LYS A 620 -33.94 17.25 6.32
CA LYS A 620 -34.80 17.75 5.25
C LYS A 620 -34.51 17.02 3.93
N THR A 621 -35.54 16.42 3.34
CA THR A 621 -35.56 16.07 1.92
C THR A 621 -35.76 17.34 1.10
N VAL A 622 -34.74 17.72 0.33
CA VAL A 622 -34.74 18.92 -0.51
C VAL A 622 -35.60 18.70 -1.74
N GLN A 623 -35.42 17.55 -2.39
CA GLN A 623 -36.10 17.21 -3.63
C GLN A 623 -36.13 15.69 -3.80
N GLN A 624 -37.13 15.20 -4.53
CA GLN A 624 -37.18 13.84 -5.05
C GLN A 624 -37.10 13.91 -6.58
N VAL A 625 -36.26 13.06 -7.17
CA VAL A 625 -36.07 12.98 -8.63
C VAL A 625 -36.42 11.59 -9.13
N ASN A 626 -36.92 11.53 -10.35
CA ASN A 626 -37.37 10.28 -10.99
C ASN A 626 -36.47 9.83 -12.14
N THR A 627 -35.54 10.68 -12.59
CA THR A 627 -34.66 10.39 -13.72
C THR A 627 -33.22 10.81 -13.45
N MET A 628 -32.28 10.20 -14.19
CA MET A 628 -30.86 10.57 -14.15
C MET A 628 -30.60 11.98 -14.68
N ASP A 629 -31.39 12.47 -15.63
CA ASP A 629 -31.23 13.81 -16.20
C ASP A 629 -31.56 14.90 -15.16
N GLU A 630 -32.66 14.72 -14.42
CA GLU A 630 -33.02 15.58 -13.28
C GLU A 630 -31.90 15.63 -12.25
N LEU A 631 -31.38 14.45 -11.87
CA LEU A 631 -30.30 14.34 -10.88
C LEU A 631 -29.02 15.02 -11.37
N THR A 632 -28.64 14.79 -12.62
CA THR A 632 -27.43 15.37 -13.24
C THR A 632 -27.52 16.89 -13.30
N ASN A 633 -28.69 17.43 -13.64
CA ASN A 633 -28.93 18.87 -13.62
C ASN A 633 -28.75 19.49 -12.23
N ILE A 634 -29.21 18.80 -11.18
CA ILE A 634 -29.03 19.26 -9.79
C ILE A 634 -27.56 19.20 -9.38
N ILE A 635 -26.86 18.09 -9.66
CA ILE A 635 -25.43 17.96 -9.38
C ILE A 635 -24.63 19.06 -10.09
N ASN A 636 -24.91 19.29 -11.38
CA ASN A 636 -24.24 20.33 -12.16
C ASN A 636 -24.54 21.73 -11.63
N LYS A 637 -25.79 22.00 -11.22
CA LYS A 637 -26.14 23.28 -10.60
C LYS A 637 -25.38 23.50 -9.30
N GLU A 638 -25.29 22.48 -8.44
CA GLU A 638 -24.59 22.59 -7.16
C GLU A 638 -23.07 22.70 -7.36
N LEU A 639 -22.49 21.97 -8.33
CA LEU A 639 -21.08 22.07 -8.73
C LEU A 639 -20.68 23.47 -9.20
N ASN A 640 -21.60 24.18 -9.84
CA ASN A 640 -21.40 25.56 -10.30
C ASN A 640 -21.85 26.60 -9.27
N SER A 641 -22.34 26.14 -8.11
CA SER A 641 -22.71 27.02 -7.00
C SER A 641 -21.58 27.10 -5.98
N HIS A 642 -21.55 28.19 -5.21
CA HIS A 642 -20.72 28.31 -4.01
C HIS A 642 -21.58 28.42 -2.75
N HIS A 643 -22.69 27.67 -2.74
CA HIS A 643 -23.66 27.65 -1.65
C HIS A 643 -22.99 27.13 -0.37
N GLU A 644 -23.17 27.83 0.75
CA GLU A 644 -22.62 27.47 2.07
C GLU A 644 -23.36 26.26 2.66
N SER A 645 -23.02 25.08 2.15
CA SER A 645 -23.51 23.80 2.65
C SER A 645 -22.43 22.72 2.50
N GLU A 646 -22.55 21.62 3.24
CA GLU A 646 -21.66 20.48 3.00
C GLU A 646 -21.95 19.79 1.66
N GLY A 647 -23.23 19.75 1.27
CA GLY A 647 -23.74 19.11 0.06
C GLY A 647 -25.01 18.33 0.36
N PHE A 648 -25.17 17.17 -0.29
CA PHE A 648 -26.37 16.33 -0.13
C PHE A 648 -26.06 14.84 -0.11
N VAL A 649 -26.98 14.09 0.47
CA VAL A 649 -27.01 12.63 0.45
C VAL A 649 -28.11 12.18 -0.51
N LEU A 650 -27.76 11.28 -1.43
CA LEU A 650 -28.69 10.62 -2.32
C LEU A 650 -29.11 9.29 -1.69
N VAL A 651 -30.41 9.06 -1.59
CA VAL A 651 -31.00 7.80 -1.10
C VAL A 651 -31.94 7.28 -2.17
N ASP A 652 -31.59 6.14 -2.75
CA ASP A 652 -32.37 5.53 -3.82
C ASP A 652 -33.55 4.69 -3.26
N SER A 653 -34.42 4.21 -4.14
CA SER A 653 -35.62 3.45 -3.73
C SER A 653 -35.31 2.06 -3.18
N ASN A 654 -34.11 1.53 -3.44
CA ASN A 654 -33.65 0.20 -3.04
C ASN A 654 -32.64 0.23 -1.88
N GLY A 655 -32.37 1.39 -1.27
CA GLY A 655 -31.44 1.54 -0.14
C GLY A 655 -29.97 1.65 -0.48
N PHE A 656 -29.63 1.84 -1.76
CA PHE A 656 -28.33 2.39 -2.11
C PHE A 656 -28.28 3.88 -1.74
N MET A 657 -27.09 4.33 -1.36
CA MET A 657 -26.83 5.68 -0.91
C MET A 657 -25.49 6.12 -1.47
N THR A 658 -25.40 7.37 -1.87
CA THR A 658 -24.14 8.03 -2.18
C THR A 658 -24.24 9.48 -1.73
N LYS A 659 -23.13 10.21 -1.73
CA LYS A 659 -23.13 11.60 -1.29
C LYS A 659 -22.35 12.49 -2.24
N PHE A 660 -22.76 13.73 -2.29
CA PHE A 660 -22.06 14.79 -2.97
C PHE A 660 -21.60 15.81 -1.93
N LYS A 661 -20.36 16.28 -2.09
CA LYS A 661 -19.82 17.38 -1.29
C LYS A 661 -19.63 18.60 -2.17
N GLY A 662 -20.22 19.72 -1.77
CA GLY A 662 -20.22 20.96 -2.55
C GLY A 662 -18.84 21.62 -2.68
N PRO A 663 -18.65 22.48 -3.69
CA PRO A 663 -17.40 23.22 -3.89
C PRO A 663 -16.99 24.06 -2.67
N TYR A 664 -17.95 24.70 -2.02
CA TYR A 664 -17.74 25.49 -0.80
C TYR A 664 -17.05 24.66 0.30
N TYR A 665 -17.68 23.54 0.67
CA TYR A 665 -17.18 22.67 1.73
C TYR A 665 -15.82 22.06 1.38
N ASN A 666 -15.63 21.61 0.13
CA ASN A 666 -14.36 21.02 -0.29
C ASN A 666 -13.21 22.04 -0.22
N THR A 667 -13.47 23.29 -0.58
CA THR A 667 -12.50 24.40 -0.49
C THR A 667 -12.09 24.64 0.95
N TRP A 668 -13.04 24.81 1.85
CA TRP A 668 -12.78 25.07 3.26
C TRP A 668 -12.18 23.88 4.01
N LYS A 669 -12.62 22.66 3.67
CA LYS A 669 -12.01 21.43 4.16
C LYS A 669 -10.55 21.31 3.72
N TYR A 670 -10.25 21.69 2.47
CA TYR A 670 -8.87 21.69 1.98
C TYR A 670 -7.99 22.64 2.79
N ARG A 671 -8.42 23.90 2.93
CA ARG A 671 -7.70 24.92 3.70
C ARG A 671 -7.50 24.50 5.15
N ARG A 672 -8.53 23.94 5.80
CA ARG A 672 -8.42 23.39 7.16
C ARG A 672 -7.34 22.30 7.24
N ASN A 673 -7.49 21.24 6.45
CA ASN A 673 -6.68 20.04 6.59
C ASN A 673 -5.26 20.19 6.01
N ARG A 674 -5.03 21.12 5.08
CA ARG A 674 -3.74 21.26 4.35
C ARG A 674 -2.97 22.52 4.69
N ILE A 675 -3.62 23.53 5.27
CA ILE A 675 -2.97 24.80 5.60
C ILE A 675 -3.07 25.08 7.10
N LEU A 676 -4.29 25.16 7.65
CA LEU A 676 -4.51 25.51 9.06
C LEU A 676 -3.96 24.43 10.01
N GLU A 677 -4.43 23.18 9.91
CA GLU A 677 -4.02 22.10 10.82
C GLU A 677 -2.51 21.81 10.75
N PRO A 678 -1.85 21.75 9.56
CA PRO A 678 -0.40 21.57 9.52
C PRO A 678 0.36 22.78 10.08
N TYR A 679 -0.14 24.01 9.93
CA TYR A 679 0.46 25.17 10.58
C TYR A 679 0.33 25.05 12.11
N GLN A 680 -0.86 24.74 12.62
CA GLN A 680 -1.11 24.51 14.04
C GLN A 680 -0.20 23.41 14.62
N GLN A 681 0.09 22.35 13.86
CA GLN A 681 0.94 21.24 14.33
C GLN A 681 2.45 21.54 14.27
N ASN A 682 2.92 22.25 13.24
CA ASN A 682 4.35 22.36 12.95
C ASN A 682 4.94 23.75 13.18
N GLY A 683 4.12 24.76 13.47
CA GLY A 683 4.57 26.14 13.67
C GLY A 683 5.08 26.85 12.42
N LYS A 684 5.03 26.18 11.26
CA LYS A 684 5.44 26.75 9.97
C LYS A 684 4.30 26.67 8.97
N ILE A 685 4.05 27.78 8.27
CA ILE A 685 2.99 27.86 7.26
C ILE A 685 3.39 27.03 6.04
N PRO A 686 2.56 26.06 5.62
CA PRO A 686 2.87 25.17 4.52
C PRO A 686 2.48 25.80 3.18
N TYR A 687 3.20 26.82 2.73
CA TYR A 687 2.94 27.50 1.46
C TYR A 687 2.96 26.55 0.25
N GLU A 688 3.75 25.47 0.32
CA GLU A 688 3.80 24.40 -0.66
C GLU A 688 2.47 23.65 -0.84
N ASN A 689 1.56 23.74 0.14
CA ASN A 689 0.24 23.14 0.08
C ASN A 689 -0.81 24.08 -0.55
N CYS A 690 -0.49 25.32 -0.92
CA CYS A 690 -1.46 26.23 -1.54
C CYS A 690 -1.65 25.91 -3.03
N LYS A 691 -2.89 25.67 -3.48
CA LYS A 691 -3.17 25.29 -4.89
C LYS A 691 -3.40 26.48 -5.81
N ASN A 692 -3.85 27.59 -5.26
CA ASN A 692 -4.25 28.78 -6.01
C ASN A 692 -3.96 30.05 -5.18
N GLU A 693 -4.26 31.20 -5.76
CA GLU A 693 -4.03 32.50 -5.13
C GLU A 693 -4.86 32.69 -3.86
N ASP A 694 -6.10 32.19 -3.82
CA ASP A 694 -6.97 32.34 -2.65
C ASP A 694 -6.50 31.49 -1.46
N ASP A 695 -5.94 30.31 -1.71
CA ASP A 695 -5.27 29.50 -0.69
C ASP A 695 -4.02 30.22 -0.15
N ARG A 696 -3.26 30.91 -1.01
CA ARG A 696 -2.14 31.75 -0.57
C ARG A 696 -2.61 32.92 0.27
N LYS A 697 -3.68 33.63 -0.14
CA LYS A 697 -4.29 34.71 0.67
C LYS A 697 -4.73 34.21 2.04
N PHE A 698 -5.30 33.01 2.12
CA PHE A 698 -5.64 32.37 3.39
C PHE A 698 -4.40 32.07 4.25
N ALA A 699 -3.35 31.50 3.66
CA ALA A 699 -2.08 31.22 4.34
C ALA A 699 -1.38 32.52 4.82
N ASP A 700 -1.35 33.55 3.98
CA ASP A 700 -0.80 34.86 4.30
C ASP A 700 -1.59 35.52 5.42
N PHE A 701 -2.92 35.43 5.41
CA PHE A 701 -3.74 35.91 6.52
C PHE A 701 -3.37 35.22 7.84
N LEU A 702 -3.21 33.89 7.84
CA LEU A 702 -2.77 33.15 9.03
C LEU A 702 -1.39 33.61 9.52
N SER A 703 -0.49 34.00 8.61
CA SER A 703 0.84 34.53 8.96
C SER A 703 0.80 35.88 9.69
N THR A 704 -0.30 36.63 9.51
CA THR A 704 -0.50 37.92 10.20
C THR A 704 -1.01 37.77 11.63
N LEU A 705 -1.47 36.57 12.01
CA LEU A 705 -1.99 36.29 13.34
C LEU A 705 -0.89 35.75 14.25
N GLU A 706 -0.97 36.05 15.54
CA GLU A 706 -0.11 35.39 16.52
C GLU A 706 -0.35 33.87 16.51
N TYR A 707 0.73 33.10 16.54
CA TYR A 707 0.65 31.64 16.42
C TYR A 707 -0.25 31.01 17.50
N ASP A 708 -0.18 31.49 18.75
CA ASP A 708 -1.02 31.03 19.85
C ASP A 708 -2.52 31.28 19.61
N VAL A 709 -2.86 32.36 18.90
CA VAL A 709 -4.25 32.66 18.50
C VAL A 709 -4.70 31.63 17.47
N VAL A 710 -3.86 31.32 16.48
CA VAL A 710 -4.17 30.33 15.44
C VAL A 710 -4.33 28.93 16.05
N CYS A 711 -3.49 28.54 17.00
CA CYS A 711 -3.56 27.25 17.70
C CYS A 711 -4.85 27.05 18.51
N LYS A 712 -5.44 28.13 19.02
CA LYS A 712 -6.69 28.09 19.80
C LYS A 712 -7.95 28.31 18.97
N SER A 713 -7.79 28.72 17.71
CA SER A 713 -8.91 29.06 16.83
C SER A 713 -9.41 27.86 16.04
N THR A 714 -10.73 27.72 15.94
CA THR A 714 -11.35 26.83 14.96
C THR A 714 -11.34 27.47 13.57
N LEU A 715 -11.65 26.70 12.53
CA LEU A 715 -11.77 27.25 11.18
C LEU A 715 -12.82 28.37 11.12
N LEU A 716 -13.93 28.24 11.86
CA LEU A 716 -14.97 29.26 11.90
C LEU A 716 -14.49 30.53 12.60
N ASN A 717 -13.67 30.43 13.65
CA ASN A 717 -13.04 31.60 14.26
C ASN A 717 -12.15 32.33 13.25
N ILE A 718 -11.32 31.60 12.51
CA ILE A 718 -10.46 32.18 11.46
C ILE A 718 -11.31 32.84 10.37
N LYS A 719 -12.39 32.21 9.90
CA LYS A 719 -13.32 32.80 8.92
C LYS A 719 -13.91 34.12 9.43
N ALA A 720 -14.42 34.14 10.66
CA ALA A 720 -14.98 35.36 11.26
C ALA A 720 -13.94 36.49 11.35
N MET A 721 -12.68 36.17 11.67
CA MET A 721 -11.59 37.15 11.67
C MET A 721 -11.30 37.69 10.26
N MET A 722 -11.34 36.85 9.23
CA MET A 722 -11.17 37.28 7.83
C MET A 722 -12.33 38.16 7.35
N GLU A 723 -13.57 37.79 7.67
CA GLU A 723 -14.78 38.58 7.37
C GLU A 723 -14.67 39.98 7.99
N SER A 724 -14.22 40.07 9.26
CA SER A 724 -14.04 41.36 9.94
C SER A 724 -13.01 42.28 9.27
N LYS A 725 -12.10 41.72 8.45
CA LYS A 725 -11.10 42.45 7.68
C LYS A 725 -11.48 42.64 6.20
N GLY A 726 -12.68 42.21 5.77
CA GLY A 726 -13.13 42.30 4.38
C GLY A 726 -12.34 41.42 3.41
N LEU A 727 -11.83 40.29 3.90
CA LEU A 727 -11.01 39.33 3.12
C LEU A 727 -11.81 38.14 2.57
N LEU A 728 -13.12 38.07 2.86
CA LEU A 728 -14.04 37.03 2.43
C LEU A 728 -15.28 37.59 1.74
#